data_AF-A0A957DQS2-F1
#
_entry.id   AF-A0A957DQS2-F1
#
_cell.length_a   1.000
_cell.length_b   1.000
_cell.length_c   1.000
_cell.angle_alpha   90.00
_cell.angle_beta   90.00
_cell.angle_gamma   90.00
#
_symmetry.space_group_name_H-M   'P 1'
#
loop_
_entity.id
_entity.type
_entity.pdbx_description
1 polymer ?
#
loop_
_entity_poly.entity_id
_entity_poly.type
_entity_poly.pdbx_seq_one_letter_code
_entity_poly.pdbx_strand_id
1 'polypeptide(L)'
;MNLEGLQAILDKEEIVATQRAEDLLNRPEIVDRVYQGHVRTYIPLSRQASGNENGQSVMEFERRVMREVKQAGAIRGYITAEYGHGKTSTALYLWQRAREENILAVPPFQLNKLTDFIRATYGWAKYEIQRTRPQSSTVLEAESLYDSLINRGAETLARQYNMTLSDAQRMAREKPEILELTPADYIRFFEEMTRLTEKAGYEGLLIIADELQQYIDPEVKAGIKDPISPFFDVVSAILTRRNHLKFGLVVVIPPKELELLRSSRGDLIHRVLQVSLDLRTVYNQEFPQRLWERLAKEFNFQEHQALIISADCLIALGQIGARSDLSDGPRTVVNTLRRATRRYLEQGYPTDSPYTPETLVNDLLQGNIQYDSSKRIAQVTSRVLAHGLVKGQPERERAVKWAAAFPNEGVTINLQEAHDLATVFDELAQSGGLGDLIIAVGDVRNKGFTLRDLQEAPIKTDWLSMMLREFGRTYFETAATTNERALKGFISLLKTKVFPANQWTVTKEIVGRLTQNNGLIFTGSFTSTSREFPERTIHVRILWEDEGARDAHVDGEALIEIRLRRYLDHKESERRYQADPMEIDYDGRCLRLTLNLMQRAIDPPSNLEEQISAYISPFKLTPLLLLTLSQTLDEERERNAIPKTDDQFIQYNFQTDLIEHAFRELFNETVGMPVESAQERIIEIALQQLFNTVYPDYEPLVVVGNWTSSLQKYRNALAHLETNYERQGQVTFEGTKEQIANLFTLTNTGLHSFARSFPKLIDGVSKLPGKGAGAVRFTLHPLEVMVRHWLQESPHKETAQAAGETYELRRLPKHEIYDRARERGYLDKETDAILELMVARGLVEHDIRRGYLREAVTQAPSVDELETEINEWLTELKTLRSAFPQDQLLANSAAAAEKAQKTTAELRQKPNEVLLLNSRKRVQYERQQLSLLADEKHKALLKDAVTLVRHIPTLEPRLKANLEKPLQGNVEYVVQVDDLRSRLFRQYTKLESDIVHLQQQIQATQATLKKEALELKTLVNLAREVHAYDPKLAQLKQSHDQFQTAYKQYADWVKLVTDGSALREELQQLGDLVSEQNQVFTQLSRDVRGHLSAGKLDALPDAPTYSVRLNDLAETVRQIRAEATNRFTTLQDRYRQALVSRLNFPPSQLWLPHQYNPVAPQS
;
A
#
# COMPACT_ATOMS: atom_id res chain seq x y z
N MET A 1 -39.70 -7.68 67.98
CA MET A 1 -38.31 -8.15 67.86
C MET A 1 -38.29 -9.64 68.08
N ASN A 2 -38.01 -10.45 67.05
CA ASN A 2 -37.93 -11.90 67.24
C ASN A 2 -36.48 -12.30 67.52
N LEU A 3 -36.11 -12.43 68.80
CA LEU A 3 -34.77 -12.89 69.22
C LEU A 3 -34.42 -14.24 68.60
N GLU A 4 -35.43 -15.07 68.32
CA GLU A 4 -35.29 -16.34 67.60
C GLU A 4 -34.66 -16.16 66.20
N GLY A 5 -34.94 -15.05 65.52
CA GLY A 5 -34.43 -14.78 64.17
C GLY A 5 -32.92 -14.48 64.13
N LEU A 6 -32.42 -13.73 65.10
CA LEU A 6 -30.98 -13.47 65.25
C LEU A 6 -30.25 -14.71 65.79
N GLN A 7 -30.90 -15.47 66.67
CA GLN A 7 -30.38 -16.75 67.16
C GLN A 7 -30.23 -17.78 66.03
N ALA A 8 -31.18 -17.84 65.08
CA ALA A 8 -31.09 -18.70 63.90
C ALA A 8 -29.90 -18.36 62.98
N ILE A 9 -29.44 -17.10 62.97
CA ILE A 9 -28.21 -16.69 62.26
C ILE A 9 -26.96 -17.18 63.02
N LEU A 10 -27.00 -17.16 64.36
CA LEU A 10 -25.89 -17.64 65.19
C LEU A 10 -25.73 -19.18 65.15
N ASP A 11 -26.86 -19.90 65.11
CA ASP A 11 -26.94 -21.37 65.12
C ASP A 11 -26.73 -22.00 63.73
N LYS A 12 -26.57 -21.19 62.69
CA LYS A 12 -26.37 -21.66 61.31
C LYS A 12 -25.03 -22.37 61.16
N GLU A 13 -25.07 -23.68 60.92
CA GLU A 13 -23.88 -24.48 60.60
C GLU A 13 -23.44 -24.25 59.14
N GLU A 14 -22.13 -24.08 58.95
CA GLU A 14 -21.53 -23.77 57.64
C GLU A 14 -21.30 -25.01 56.77
N ILE A 15 -21.25 -26.21 57.39
CA ILE A 15 -20.87 -27.47 56.73
C ILE A 15 -21.78 -28.59 57.19
N VAL A 16 -22.34 -29.33 56.24
CA VAL A 16 -23.02 -30.61 56.45
C VAL A 16 -22.23 -31.71 55.77
N ALA A 17 -21.98 -32.82 56.47
CA ALA A 17 -21.27 -33.96 55.91
C ALA A 17 -22.23 -34.86 55.11
N THR A 18 -21.87 -35.16 53.87
CA THR A 18 -22.57 -36.13 53.01
C THR A 18 -22.41 -37.55 53.58
N GLN A 19 -23.51 -38.26 53.80
CA GLN A 19 -23.54 -39.62 54.35
C GLN A 19 -23.22 -40.68 53.29
N ARG A 20 -22.79 -41.89 53.69
CA ARG A 20 -22.50 -42.99 52.76
C ARG A 20 -23.78 -43.69 52.31
N ALA A 21 -23.78 -44.31 51.13
CA ALA A 21 -24.91 -45.12 50.67
C ALA A 21 -25.28 -46.26 51.63
N GLU A 22 -24.31 -46.78 52.39
CA GLU A 22 -24.53 -47.77 53.44
C GLU A 22 -25.34 -47.21 54.62
N ASP A 23 -25.16 -45.94 54.98
CA ASP A 23 -25.92 -45.29 56.06
C ASP A 23 -27.40 -45.14 55.67
N LEU A 24 -27.68 -44.88 54.40
CA LEU A 24 -29.05 -44.84 53.85
C LEU A 24 -29.73 -46.22 53.85
N LEU A 25 -28.96 -47.31 53.82
CA LEU A 25 -29.47 -48.68 53.89
C LEU A 25 -29.69 -49.14 55.34
N ASN A 26 -28.71 -48.87 56.20
CA ASN A 26 -28.66 -49.44 57.56
C ASN A 26 -29.27 -48.52 58.63
N ARG A 27 -29.21 -47.18 58.45
CA ARG A 27 -29.63 -46.17 59.45
C ARG A 27 -30.33 -44.94 58.83
N PRO A 28 -31.32 -45.11 57.92
CA PRO A 28 -31.93 -44.00 57.18
C PRO A 28 -32.62 -42.94 58.07
N GLU A 29 -33.14 -43.33 59.23
CA GLU A 29 -33.80 -42.42 60.18
C GLU A 29 -32.87 -41.36 60.80
N ILE A 30 -31.59 -41.70 61.00
CA ILE A 30 -30.59 -40.76 61.51
C ILE A 30 -30.24 -39.76 60.42
N VAL A 31 -30.09 -40.25 59.18
CA VAL A 31 -29.81 -39.42 58.00
C VAL A 31 -30.93 -38.40 57.77
N ASP A 32 -32.20 -38.81 57.82
CA ASP A 32 -33.35 -37.91 57.65
C ASP A 32 -33.32 -36.76 58.67
N ARG A 33 -33.07 -37.06 59.96
CA ARG A 33 -33.04 -36.05 61.02
C ARG A 33 -31.94 -35.02 60.84
N VAL A 34 -30.72 -35.48 60.53
CA VAL A 34 -29.55 -34.60 60.34
C VAL A 34 -29.77 -33.66 59.16
N TYR A 35 -30.22 -34.21 58.03
CA TYR A 35 -30.46 -33.43 56.81
C TYR A 35 -31.63 -32.44 56.96
N GLN A 36 -32.71 -32.81 57.67
CA GLN A 36 -33.80 -31.88 57.98
C GLN A 36 -33.37 -30.71 58.86
N GLY A 37 -32.48 -30.94 59.83
CA GLY A 37 -31.93 -29.88 60.68
C GLY A 37 -31.20 -28.81 59.86
N HIS A 38 -30.38 -29.25 58.90
CA HIS A 38 -29.60 -28.36 58.03
C HIS A 38 -30.47 -27.56 57.05
N VAL A 39 -31.41 -28.22 56.35
CA VAL A 39 -32.23 -27.57 55.30
C VAL A 39 -33.08 -26.43 55.86
N ARG A 40 -33.53 -26.50 57.12
CA ARG A 40 -34.34 -25.45 57.76
C ARG A 40 -33.64 -24.09 57.83
N THR A 41 -32.31 -24.06 57.80
CA THR A 41 -31.51 -22.82 57.87
C THR A 41 -30.93 -22.40 56.51
N TYR A 42 -31.23 -23.18 55.45
CA TYR A 42 -30.80 -22.91 54.09
C TYR A 42 -31.78 -21.97 53.39
N ILE A 43 -31.25 -20.91 52.75
CA ILE A 43 -32.05 -19.93 52.02
C ILE A 43 -31.67 -20.01 50.54
N PRO A 44 -32.62 -20.37 49.64
CA PRO A 44 -32.37 -20.38 48.21
C PRO A 44 -32.29 -18.95 47.68
N LEU A 45 -31.27 -18.66 46.86
CA LEU A 45 -31.07 -17.34 46.27
C LEU A 45 -31.48 -17.31 44.79
N SER A 46 -32.17 -16.24 44.39
CA SER A 46 -32.45 -15.90 42.99
C SER A 46 -31.43 -14.91 42.43
N ARG A 47 -31.13 -15.05 41.13
CA ARG A 47 -30.50 -13.98 40.35
C ARG A 47 -31.56 -12.91 40.07
N GLN A 48 -31.32 -11.64 40.39
CA GLN A 48 -32.04 -10.54 39.74
C GLN A 48 -31.32 -10.26 38.41
N ALA A 49 -32.10 -10.02 37.36
CA ALA A 49 -31.58 -9.93 36.00
C ALA A 49 -30.74 -8.66 35.81
N SER A 50 -29.43 -8.78 36.01
CA SER A 50 -28.42 -7.82 35.57
C SER A 50 -27.45 -8.56 34.64
N GLY A 51 -27.59 -8.32 33.32
CA GLY A 51 -26.57 -8.57 32.29
C GLY A 51 -26.29 -10.03 31.86
N ASN A 52 -26.58 -10.33 30.59
CA ASN A 52 -25.97 -11.26 29.61
C ASN A 52 -25.17 -12.54 29.97
N GLU A 53 -25.20 -13.05 31.19
CA GLU A 53 -24.61 -14.37 31.50
C GLU A 53 -25.69 -15.43 31.67
N ASN A 54 -25.63 -16.49 30.85
CA ASN A 54 -26.58 -17.61 30.80
C ASN A 54 -26.49 -18.55 32.04
N GLY A 55 -26.65 -18.04 33.26
CA GLY A 55 -26.69 -18.85 34.49
C GLY A 55 -28.12 -19.03 35.02
N GLN A 56 -28.55 -20.27 35.32
CA GLN A 56 -29.86 -20.56 35.93
C GLN A 56 -29.83 -20.32 37.46
N SER A 57 -30.90 -19.75 38.03
CA SER A 57 -31.02 -19.62 39.50
C SER A 57 -31.33 -20.97 40.18
N VAL A 58 -31.08 -21.07 41.50
CA VAL A 58 -31.39 -22.28 42.30
C VAL A 58 -32.88 -22.65 42.19
N MET A 59 -33.76 -21.64 42.24
CA MET A 59 -35.22 -21.83 42.13
C MET A 59 -35.69 -22.26 40.73
N GLU A 60 -35.03 -21.78 39.67
CA GLU A 60 -35.34 -22.23 38.31
C GLU A 60 -34.84 -23.64 38.05
N PHE A 61 -33.64 -23.96 38.56
CA PHE A 61 -33.06 -25.29 38.50
C PHE A 61 -33.97 -26.31 39.18
N GLU A 62 -34.39 -26.08 40.42
CA GLU A 62 -35.28 -27.02 41.13
C GLU A 62 -36.62 -27.19 40.40
N ARG A 63 -37.26 -26.10 39.93
CA ARG A 63 -38.57 -26.17 39.27
C ARG A 63 -38.48 -26.94 37.96
N ARG A 64 -37.35 -26.82 37.26
CA ARG A 64 -37.08 -27.58 36.04
C ARG A 64 -36.87 -29.05 36.34
N VAL A 65 -36.09 -29.39 37.38
CA VAL A 65 -35.89 -30.78 37.82
C VAL A 65 -37.22 -31.44 38.18
N MET A 66 -38.03 -30.81 39.02
CA MET A 66 -39.32 -31.38 39.44
C MET A 66 -40.28 -31.58 38.27
N ARG A 67 -40.38 -30.58 37.38
CA ARG A 67 -41.25 -30.66 36.20
C ARG A 67 -40.86 -31.82 35.28
N GLU A 68 -39.58 -31.95 34.97
CA GLU A 68 -39.09 -32.98 34.04
C GLU A 68 -39.24 -34.39 34.64
N VAL A 69 -39.04 -34.57 35.96
CA VAL A 69 -39.32 -35.87 36.61
C VAL A 69 -40.80 -36.24 36.46
N LYS A 70 -41.72 -35.33 36.81
CA LYS A 70 -43.17 -35.56 36.73
C LYS A 70 -43.66 -35.85 35.30
N GLN A 71 -43.04 -35.23 34.29
CA GLN A 71 -43.39 -35.36 32.88
C GLN A 71 -42.65 -36.51 32.15
N ALA A 72 -42.05 -37.45 32.88
CA ALA A 72 -41.29 -38.56 32.30
C ALA A 72 -40.11 -38.13 31.41
N GLY A 73 -39.48 -36.98 31.71
CA GLY A 73 -38.35 -36.41 30.98
C GLY A 73 -37.02 -37.18 31.15
N ALA A 74 -36.97 -38.14 32.09
CA ALA A 74 -35.77 -38.89 32.45
C ALA A 74 -34.56 -37.96 32.72
N ILE A 75 -34.74 -36.92 33.56
CA ILE A 75 -33.79 -35.80 33.67
C ILE A 75 -32.43 -36.26 34.22
N ARG A 76 -31.36 -35.66 33.69
CA ARG A 76 -29.98 -35.85 34.16
C ARG A 76 -29.39 -34.47 34.34
N GLY A 77 -28.84 -34.18 35.51
CA GLY A 77 -28.26 -32.87 35.75
C GLY A 77 -27.11 -32.89 36.72
N TYR A 78 -26.47 -31.75 36.88
CA TYR A 78 -25.39 -31.60 37.84
C TYR A 78 -25.37 -30.25 38.55
N ILE A 79 -24.79 -30.27 39.75
CA ILE A 79 -24.49 -29.07 40.54
C ILE A 79 -22.97 -28.96 40.63
N THR A 80 -22.41 -27.80 40.28
CA THR A 80 -20.95 -27.56 40.32
C THR A 80 -20.61 -26.27 41.05
N ALA A 81 -19.53 -26.30 41.82
CA ALA A 81 -18.95 -25.17 42.54
C ALA A 81 -17.63 -25.55 43.22
N GLU A 82 -16.80 -24.58 43.57
CA GLU A 82 -15.59 -24.81 44.37
C GLU A 82 -15.90 -25.42 45.76
N TYR A 83 -14.86 -25.90 46.44
CA TYR A 83 -14.98 -26.34 47.82
C TYR A 83 -15.56 -25.21 48.70
N GLY A 84 -16.42 -25.56 49.66
CA GLY A 84 -17.06 -24.59 50.56
C GLY A 84 -18.21 -23.76 49.99
N HIS A 85 -18.55 -23.88 48.71
CA HIS A 85 -19.63 -23.13 48.07
C HIS A 85 -21.05 -23.73 48.28
N GLY A 86 -21.26 -24.53 49.33
CA GLY A 86 -22.60 -25.00 49.69
C GLY A 86 -23.27 -26.00 48.72
N LYS A 87 -22.51 -26.75 47.92
CA LYS A 87 -23.03 -27.75 46.95
C LYS A 87 -24.00 -28.76 47.59
N THR A 88 -23.56 -29.40 48.68
CA THR A 88 -24.35 -30.37 49.43
C THR A 88 -25.60 -29.72 50.03
N SER A 89 -25.50 -28.49 50.53
CA SER A 89 -26.67 -27.73 51.04
C SER A 89 -27.71 -27.49 49.94
N THR A 90 -27.28 -27.11 48.73
CA THR A 90 -28.17 -26.95 47.56
C THR A 90 -28.80 -28.29 47.15
N ALA A 91 -28.04 -29.38 47.20
CA ALA A 91 -28.52 -30.73 46.90
C ALA A 91 -29.56 -31.22 47.93
N LEU A 92 -29.36 -30.91 49.21
CA LEU A 92 -30.32 -31.18 50.28
C LEU A 92 -31.59 -30.33 50.15
N TYR A 93 -31.45 -29.07 49.76
CA TYR A 93 -32.60 -28.23 49.42
C TYR A 93 -33.42 -28.84 48.27
N LEU A 94 -32.76 -29.28 47.20
CA LEU A 94 -33.43 -29.97 46.08
C LEU A 94 -34.19 -31.23 46.54
N TRP A 95 -33.58 -32.03 47.42
CA TRP A 95 -34.20 -33.22 48.01
C TRP A 95 -35.46 -32.89 48.80
N GLN A 96 -35.41 -31.90 49.69
CA GLN A 96 -36.56 -31.49 50.49
C GLN A 96 -37.70 -30.98 49.61
N ARG A 97 -37.37 -30.18 48.60
CA ARG A 97 -38.34 -29.60 47.66
C ARG A 97 -38.99 -30.69 46.77
N ALA A 98 -38.23 -31.72 46.39
CA ALA A 98 -38.78 -32.87 45.69
C ALA A 98 -39.79 -33.66 46.55
N ARG A 99 -39.50 -33.84 47.85
CA ARG A 99 -40.42 -34.48 48.79
C ARG A 99 -41.72 -33.69 48.95
N GLU A 100 -41.63 -32.37 49.06
CA GLU A 100 -42.80 -31.47 49.11
C GLU A 100 -43.66 -31.55 47.84
N GLU A 101 -43.04 -31.82 46.69
CA GLU A 101 -43.70 -32.03 45.39
C GLU A 101 -44.17 -33.47 45.16
N ASN A 102 -44.22 -34.32 46.20
CA ASN A 102 -44.65 -35.72 46.15
C ASN A 102 -43.80 -36.62 45.21
N ILE A 103 -42.51 -36.33 45.08
CA ILE A 103 -41.52 -37.18 44.38
C ILE A 103 -40.70 -37.94 45.43
N LEU A 104 -40.49 -39.24 45.23
CA LEU A 104 -39.60 -40.01 46.11
C LEU A 104 -38.16 -39.62 45.76
N ALA A 105 -37.55 -38.77 46.59
CA ALA A 105 -36.19 -38.31 46.40
C ALA A 105 -35.22 -39.00 47.37
N VAL A 106 -34.20 -39.65 46.82
CA VAL A 106 -33.05 -40.17 47.56
C VAL A 106 -32.15 -38.97 47.90
N PRO A 107 -31.84 -38.72 49.18
CA PRO A 107 -31.02 -37.59 49.57
C PRO A 107 -29.57 -37.76 49.08
N PRO A 108 -28.78 -36.66 49.04
CA PRO A 108 -27.38 -36.70 48.66
C PRO A 108 -26.59 -37.74 49.47
N PHE A 109 -25.90 -38.63 48.77
CA PHE A 109 -25.01 -39.65 49.34
C PHE A 109 -23.66 -39.67 48.62
N GLN A 110 -22.61 -40.11 49.32
CA GLN A 110 -21.26 -40.26 48.75
C GLN A 110 -21.24 -41.37 47.71
N LEU A 111 -20.91 -41.04 46.47
CA LEU A 111 -20.74 -42.01 45.38
C LEU A 111 -19.29 -42.49 45.35
N ASN A 112 -19.03 -43.67 45.93
CA ASN A 112 -17.71 -44.30 45.90
C ASN A 112 -17.62 -45.35 44.78
N LYS A 113 -18.73 -46.02 44.46
CA LYS A 113 -18.86 -47.04 43.40
C LYS A 113 -20.24 -46.97 42.76
N LEU A 114 -20.38 -47.42 41.51
CA LEU A 114 -21.69 -47.40 40.82
C LEU A 114 -22.78 -48.21 41.56
N THR A 115 -22.42 -49.27 42.28
CA THR A 115 -23.37 -50.07 43.07
C THR A 115 -24.03 -49.27 44.21
N ASP A 116 -23.44 -48.15 44.62
CA ASP A 116 -24.02 -47.24 45.61
C ASP A 116 -25.35 -46.64 45.14
N PHE A 117 -25.55 -46.46 43.82
CA PHE A 117 -26.85 -46.04 43.26
C PHE A 117 -27.98 -46.98 43.66
N ILE A 118 -27.71 -48.28 43.67
CA ILE A 118 -28.72 -49.31 43.96
C ILE A 118 -28.98 -49.37 45.45
N ARG A 119 -27.91 -49.37 46.25
CA ARG A 119 -27.99 -49.44 47.72
C ARG A 119 -28.72 -48.23 48.30
N ALA A 120 -28.30 -47.02 47.93
CA ALA A 120 -28.91 -45.78 48.40
C ALA A 120 -30.39 -45.71 48.00
N THR A 121 -30.70 -46.06 46.75
CA THR A 121 -32.08 -46.00 46.24
C THR A 121 -32.98 -47.02 46.94
N TYR A 122 -32.56 -48.28 47.04
CA TYR A 122 -33.37 -49.30 47.72
C TYR A 122 -33.53 -48.99 49.21
N GLY A 123 -32.43 -48.69 49.92
CA GLY A 123 -32.44 -48.40 51.35
C GLY A 123 -33.36 -47.23 51.68
N TRP A 124 -33.23 -46.14 50.92
CA TRP A 124 -34.07 -44.96 51.12
C TRP A 124 -35.53 -45.17 50.69
N ALA A 125 -35.78 -45.82 49.55
CA ALA A 125 -37.14 -46.09 49.09
C ALA A 125 -37.90 -47.00 50.06
N LYS A 126 -37.25 -48.05 50.60
CA LYS A 126 -37.80 -48.91 51.65
C LYS A 126 -38.21 -48.10 52.87
N TYR A 127 -37.30 -47.27 53.38
CA TYR A 127 -37.56 -46.41 54.54
C TYR A 127 -38.70 -45.42 54.28
N GLU A 128 -38.65 -44.66 53.19
CA GLU A 128 -39.61 -43.59 52.93
C GLU A 128 -41.01 -44.14 52.64
N ILE A 129 -41.14 -45.23 51.88
CA ILE A 129 -42.43 -45.91 51.65
C ILE A 129 -42.97 -46.49 52.96
N GLN A 130 -42.14 -47.16 53.77
CA GLN A 130 -42.58 -47.72 55.05
C GLN A 130 -43.05 -46.63 56.03
N ARG A 131 -42.38 -45.48 56.04
CA ARG A 131 -42.70 -44.33 56.91
C ARG A 131 -43.97 -43.59 56.49
N THR A 132 -44.17 -43.38 55.20
CA THR A 132 -45.26 -42.53 54.66
C THR A 132 -46.47 -43.33 54.18
N ARG A 133 -46.27 -44.58 53.77
CA ARG A 133 -47.27 -45.49 53.18
C ARG A 133 -47.14 -46.91 53.77
N PRO A 134 -47.29 -47.08 55.11
CA PRO A 134 -47.04 -48.35 55.79
C PRO A 134 -47.95 -49.52 55.36
N GLN A 135 -49.08 -49.24 54.68
CA GLN A 135 -50.02 -50.25 54.19
C GLN A 135 -49.72 -50.75 52.76
N SER A 136 -48.68 -50.22 52.11
CA SER A 136 -48.35 -50.59 50.73
C SER A 136 -47.61 -51.92 50.66
N SER A 137 -48.04 -52.85 49.80
CA SER A 137 -47.31 -54.09 49.50
C SER A 137 -46.00 -53.86 48.74
N THR A 138 -45.78 -52.63 48.24
CA THR A 138 -44.63 -52.26 47.42
C THR A 138 -43.30 -52.35 48.14
N VAL A 139 -43.27 -52.36 49.48
CA VAL A 139 -42.04 -52.56 50.26
C VAL A 139 -41.47 -53.96 50.04
N LEU A 140 -42.32 -54.98 50.06
CA LEU A 140 -41.92 -56.37 49.78
C LEU A 140 -41.52 -56.57 48.31
N GLU A 141 -42.20 -55.88 47.39
CA GLU A 141 -41.83 -55.87 45.97
C GLU A 141 -40.46 -55.20 45.74
N ALA A 142 -40.13 -54.13 46.46
CA ALA A 142 -38.83 -53.46 46.38
C ALA A 142 -37.70 -54.34 46.95
N GLU A 143 -37.96 -55.08 48.04
CA GLU A 143 -37.02 -56.05 48.62
C GLU A 143 -36.77 -57.23 47.67
N SER A 144 -37.83 -57.77 47.06
CA SER A 144 -37.71 -58.82 46.04
C SER A 144 -36.92 -58.36 44.81
N LEU A 145 -37.13 -57.11 44.37
CA LEU A 145 -36.38 -56.50 43.27
C LEU A 145 -34.88 -56.41 43.58
N TYR A 146 -34.54 -55.91 44.76
CA TYR A 146 -33.15 -55.80 45.21
C TYR A 146 -32.49 -57.19 45.31
N ASP A 147 -33.16 -58.15 45.96
CA ASP A 147 -32.64 -59.51 46.11
C ASP A 147 -32.46 -60.24 44.77
N SER A 148 -33.40 -60.07 43.83
CA SER A 148 -33.30 -60.64 42.48
C SER A 148 -32.06 -60.13 41.74
N LEU A 149 -31.76 -58.84 41.87
CA LEU A 149 -30.61 -58.22 41.24
C LEU A 149 -29.29 -58.73 41.84
N ILE A 150 -29.21 -58.81 43.17
CA ILE A 150 -28.06 -59.35 43.89
C ILE A 150 -27.84 -60.82 43.54
N ASN A 151 -28.90 -61.63 43.48
CA ASN A 151 -28.83 -63.05 43.16
C ASN A 151 -28.36 -63.30 41.72
N ARG A 152 -28.86 -62.52 40.75
CA ARG A 152 -28.40 -62.63 39.35
C ARG A 152 -26.95 -62.19 39.18
N GLY A 153 -26.52 -61.15 39.89
CA GLY A 153 -25.11 -60.75 39.93
C GLY A 153 -24.22 -61.83 40.56
N ALA A 154 -24.70 -62.48 41.62
CA ALA A 154 -24.02 -63.61 42.26
C ALA A 154 -23.89 -64.83 41.33
N GLU A 155 -24.87 -65.12 40.47
CA GLU A 155 -24.76 -66.18 39.44
C GLU A 155 -23.64 -65.89 38.44
N THR A 156 -23.50 -64.64 38.00
CA THR A 156 -22.40 -64.23 37.10
C THR A 156 -21.04 -64.35 37.79
N LEU A 157 -20.94 -63.90 39.04
CA LEU A 157 -19.74 -64.01 39.87
C LEU A 157 -19.35 -65.48 40.12
N ALA A 158 -20.33 -66.34 40.42
CA ALA A 158 -20.14 -67.78 40.58
C ALA A 158 -19.53 -68.42 39.32
N ARG A 159 -19.99 -68.02 38.12
CA ARG A 159 -19.46 -68.50 36.84
C ARG A 159 -18.08 -67.95 36.53
N GLN A 160 -17.84 -66.66 36.80
CA GLN A 160 -16.58 -65.98 36.48
C GLN A 160 -15.42 -66.45 37.35
N TYR A 161 -15.68 -66.74 38.63
CA TYR A 161 -14.68 -67.19 39.59
C TYR A 161 -14.76 -68.68 39.94
N ASN A 162 -15.59 -69.44 39.22
CA ASN A 162 -15.80 -70.89 39.38
C ASN A 162 -16.06 -71.31 40.85
N MET A 163 -16.99 -70.62 41.52
CA MET A 163 -17.38 -70.87 42.91
C MET A 163 -18.85 -71.32 43.03
N THR A 164 -19.26 -71.83 44.19
CA THR A 164 -20.66 -72.26 44.38
C THR A 164 -21.59 -71.05 44.40
N LEU A 165 -22.83 -71.22 43.91
CA LEU A 165 -23.82 -70.14 43.89
C LEU A 165 -24.12 -69.62 45.31
N SER A 166 -24.11 -70.50 46.32
CA SER A 166 -24.32 -70.13 47.72
C SER A 166 -23.19 -69.23 48.26
N ASP A 167 -21.93 -69.58 47.95
CA ASP A 167 -20.78 -68.75 48.35
C ASP A 167 -20.78 -67.41 47.62
N ALA A 168 -21.12 -67.39 46.32
CA ALA A 168 -21.25 -66.17 45.55
C ALA A 168 -22.39 -65.28 46.05
N GLN A 169 -23.53 -65.85 46.46
CA GLN A 169 -24.65 -65.10 47.07
C GLN A 169 -24.26 -64.51 48.43
N ARG A 170 -23.54 -65.25 49.26
CA ARG A 170 -22.99 -64.73 50.53
C ARG A 170 -22.02 -63.58 50.27
N MET A 171 -21.07 -63.76 49.34
CA MET A 171 -20.11 -62.71 48.95
C MET A 171 -20.79 -61.48 48.34
N ALA A 172 -21.82 -61.67 47.52
CA ALA A 172 -22.58 -60.58 46.92
C ALA A 172 -23.44 -59.80 47.94
N ARG A 173 -23.86 -60.43 49.05
CA ARG A 173 -24.57 -59.76 50.15
C ARG A 173 -23.63 -59.06 51.12
N GLU A 174 -22.49 -59.67 51.44
CA GLU A 174 -21.48 -59.12 52.35
C GLU A 174 -20.60 -58.06 51.70
N LYS A 175 -20.26 -58.24 50.41
CA LYS A 175 -19.51 -57.30 49.58
C LYS A 175 -20.16 -57.14 48.20
N PRO A 176 -21.32 -56.45 48.12
CA PRO A 176 -22.02 -56.21 46.85
C PRO A 176 -21.22 -55.41 45.81
N GLU A 177 -20.09 -54.84 46.22
CA GLU A 177 -19.12 -54.14 45.37
C GLU A 177 -18.28 -55.06 44.47
N ILE A 178 -18.29 -56.38 44.72
CA ILE A 178 -17.65 -57.38 43.83
C ILE A 178 -18.54 -57.68 42.62
N LEU A 179 -19.81 -57.22 42.62
CA LEU A 179 -20.73 -57.42 41.51
C LEU A 179 -20.35 -56.52 40.31
N GLU A 180 -19.94 -57.14 39.21
CA GLU A 180 -19.76 -56.47 37.92
C GLU A 180 -21.12 -56.29 37.22
N LEU A 181 -21.87 -55.27 37.62
CA LEU A 181 -23.14 -54.93 36.99
C LEU A 181 -22.95 -54.16 35.68
N THR A 182 -23.73 -54.51 34.65
CA THR A 182 -23.72 -53.82 33.37
C THR A 182 -24.63 -52.57 33.39
N PRO A 183 -24.44 -51.57 32.52
CA PRO A 183 -25.34 -50.42 32.42
C PRO A 183 -26.82 -50.79 32.27
N ALA A 184 -27.13 -51.87 31.55
CA ALA A 184 -28.50 -52.38 31.38
C ALA A 184 -29.13 -52.83 32.71
N ASP A 185 -28.32 -53.33 33.64
CA ASP A 185 -28.79 -53.78 34.96
C ASP A 185 -29.20 -52.59 35.83
N TYR A 186 -28.44 -51.49 35.79
CA TYR A 186 -28.80 -50.24 36.47
C TYR A 186 -30.09 -49.63 35.91
N ILE A 187 -30.23 -49.57 34.58
CA ILE A 187 -31.44 -49.02 33.95
C ILE A 187 -32.67 -49.85 34.29
N ARG A 188 -32.58 -51.18 34.22
CA ARG A 188 -33.72 -52.04 34.56
C ARG A 188 -34.12 -51.85 36.03
N PHE A 189 -33.15 -51.76 36.94
CA PHE A 189 -33.42 -51.45 38.33
C PHE A 189 -34.10 -50.09 38.51
N PHE A 190 -33.63 -49.02 37.83
CA PHE A 190 -34.27 -47.70 37.89
C PHE A 190 -35.69 -47.72 37.32
N GLU A 191 -35.94 -48.42 36.22
CA GLU A 191 -37.29 -48.56 35.63
C GLU A 191 -38.25 -49.29 36.58
N GLU A 192 -37.83 -50.44 37.11
CA GLU A 192 -38.66 -51.25 38.01
C GLU A 192 -38.90 -50.52 39.34
N MET A 193 -37.87 -49.91 39.92
CA MET A 193 -38.00 -49.13 41.15
C MET A 193 -38.89 -47.90 40.95
N THR A 194 -38.75 -47.17 39.83
CA THR A 194 -39.64 -46.03 39.52
C THR A 194 -41.10 -46.47 39.44
N ARG A 195 -41.39 -47.60 38.76
CA ARG A 195 -42.76 -48.16 38.72
C ARG A 195 -43.28 -48.52 40.11
N LEU A 196 -42.43 -49.06 40.99
CA LEU A 196 -42.81 -49.34 42.39
C LEU A 196 -43.10 -48.05 43.17
N THR A 197 -42.33 -46.99 42.96
CA THR A 197 -42.61 -45.68 43.57
C THR A 197 -43.93 -45.09 43.08
N GLU A 198 -44.25 -45.23 41.78
CA GLU A 198 -45.54 -44.80 41.23
C GLU A 198 -46.71 -45.60 41.81
N LYS A 199 -46.57 -46.94 41.93
CA LYS A 199 -47.56 -47.78 42.62
C LYS A 199 -47.78 -47.39 44.07
N ALA A 200 -46.72 -46.91 44.75
CA ALA A 200 -46.79 -46.42 46.12
C ALA A 200 -47.40 -45.00 46.25
N GLY A 201 -47.77 -44.37 45.12
CA GLY A 201 -48.46 -43.07 45.07
C GLY A 201 -47.55 -41.85 44.91
N TYR A 202 -46.27 -42.05 44.54
CA TYR A 202 -45.34 -40.97 44.22
C TYR A 202 -45.42 -40.59 42.74
N GLU A 203 -45.07 -39.34 42.40
CA GLU A 203 -45.10 -38.82 41.03
C GLU A 203 -43.82 -39.11 40.23
N GLY A 204 -42.82 -39.75 40.84
CA GLY A 204 -41.57 -40.17 40.22
C GLY A 204 -40.47 -40.47 41.23
N LEU A 205 -39.28 -40.81 40.72
CA LEU A 205 -38.08 -41.13 41.51
C LEU A 205 -36.94 -40.15 41.15
N LEU A 206 -36.33 -39.52 42.16
CA LEU A 206 -35.16 -38.65 41.99
C LEU A 206 -33.99 -39.18 42.81
N ILE A 207 -32.83 -39.39 42.18
CA ILE A 207 -31.60 -39.79 42.84
C ILE A 207 -30.62 -38.61 42.83
N ILE A 208 -30.06 -38.30 43.99
CA ILE A 208 -29.03 -37.27 44.13
C ILE A 208 -27.73 -37.92 44.61
N ALA A 209 -26.72 -37.95 43.74
CA ALA A 209 -25.40 -38.44 44.07
C ALA A 209 -24.45 -37.27 44.32
N ASP A 210 -23.67 -37.34 45.39
CA ASP A 210 -22.71 -36.31 45.79
C ASP A 210 -21.30 -36.91 45.88
N GLU A 211 -20.29 -36.05 45.93
CA GLU A 211 -18.88 -36.44 46.03
C GLU A 211 -18.40 -37.37 44.90
N LEU A 212 -18.76 -37.10 43.63
CA LEU A 212 -18.35 -37.90 42.46
C LEU A 212 -16.81 -38.09 42.37
N GLN A 213 -16.03 -37.12 42.88
CA GLN A 213 -14.58 -37.22 42.98
C GLN A 213 -14.10 -38.47 43.73
N GLN A 214 -14.87 -38.97 44.71
CA GLN A 214 -14.53 -40.18 45.47
C GLN A 214 -14.61 -41.46 44.61
N TYR A 215 -15.40 -41.45 43.55
CA TYR A 215 -15.45 -42.50 42.55
C TYR A 215 -14.33 -42.37 41.50
N ILE A 216 -14.05 -41.14 41.04
CA ILE A 216 -13.10 -40.90 39.93
C ILE A 216 -11.63 -40.99 40.39
N ASP A 217 -11.26 -40.30 41.47
CA ASP A 217 -9.86 -40.12 41.88
C ASP A 217 -9.11 -41.44 42.17
N PRO A 218 -9.68 -42.43 42.90
CA PRO A 218 -8.97 -43.67 43.21
C PRO A 218 -8.64 -44.50 41.96
N GLU A 219 -9.57 -44.58 41.01
CA GLU A 219 -9.42 -45.37 39.79
C GLU A 219 -8.45 -44.70 38.80
N VAL A 220 -8.48 -43.37 38.70
CA VAL A 220 -7.49 -42.60 37.90
C VAL A 220 -6.08 -42.76 38.47
N LYS A 221 -5.91 -42.72 39.80
CA LYS A 221 -4.60 -42.93 40.46
C LYS A 221 -4.08 -44.37 40.34
N ALA A 222 -4.98 -45.36 40.27
CA ALA A 222 -4.59 -46.76 40.11
C ALA A 222 -4.12 -47.10 38.68
N GLY A 223 -4.58 -46.35 37.65
CA GLY A 223 -4.14 -46.52 36.25
C GLY A 223 -4.66 -47.78 35.55
N ILE A 224 -5.70 -48.42 36.11
CA ILE A 224 -6.11 -49.79 35.72
C ILE A 224 -7.20 -49.79 34.61
N LYS A 225 -8.12 -48.82 34.58
CA LYS A 225 -9.20 -48.66 33.57
C LYS A 225 -9.65 -47.19 33.49
N ASP A 226 -10.42 -46.83 32.46
CA ASP A 226 -11.16 -45.56 32.40
C ASP A 226 -12.42 -45.66 33.30
N PRO A 227 -12.42 -45.07 34.51
CA PRO A 227 -13.58 -45.14 35.42
C PRO A 227 -14.75 -44.27 34.96
N ILE A 228 -14.50 -43.37 34.01
CA ILE A 228 -15.49 -42.41 33.55
C ILE A 228 -16.48 -43.10 32.60
N SER A 229 -16.02 -44.04 31.77
CA SER A 229 -16.86 -44.72 30.76
C SER A 229 -18.09 -45.44 31.35
N PRO A 230 -17.99 -46.30 32.38
CA PRO A 230 -19.15 -47.02 32.90
C PRO A 230 -20.22 -46.10 33.51
N PHE A 231 -19.80 -45.01 34.15
CA PHE A 231 -20.71 -43.98 34.65
C PHE A 231 -21.45 -43.29 33.49
N PHE A 232 -20.73 -42.87 32.45
CA PHE A 232 -21.36 -42.27 31.26
C PHE A 232 -22.32 -43.20 30.54
N ASP A 233 -22.03 -44.51 30.49
CA ASP A 233 -22.91 -45.49 29.88
C ASP A 233 -24.25 -45.57 30.62
N VAL A 234 -24.23 -45.53 31.97
CA VAL A 234 -25.44 -45.48 32.79
C VAL A 234 -26.23 -44.18 32.54
N VAL A 235 -25.56 -43.01 32.57
CA VAL A 235 -26.25 -41.72 32.34
C VAL A 235 -26.80 -41.59 30.92
N SER A 236 -26.08 -42.11 29.92
CA SER A 236 -26.51 -42.15 28.52
C SER A 236 -27.69 -43.09 28.32
N ALA A 237 -27.71 -44.23 29.00
CA ALA A 237 -28.83 -45.15 28.91
C ALA A 237 -30.11 -44.57 29.54
N ILE A 238 -30.02 -43.74 30.59
CA ILE A 238 -31.16 -42.96 31.12
C ILE A 238 -31.73 -42.02 30.03
N LEU A 239 -30.88 -41.40 29.20
CA LEU A 239 -31.32 -40.49 28.13
C LEU A 239 -32.24 -41.16 27.11
N THR A 240 -32.04 -42.44 26.83
CA THR A 240 -32.89 -43.20 25.90
C THR A 240 -34.32 -43.44 26.40
N ARG A 241 -34.63 -43.10 27.67
CA ARG A 241 -35.94 -43.31 28.32
C ARG A 241 -36.79 -42.05 28.47
N ARG A 242 -36.39 -40.96 27.82
CA ARG A 242 -37.20 -39.74 27.74
C ARG A 242 -38.61 -40.05 27.21
N ASN A 243 -39.61 -39.37 27.78
CA ASN A 243 -41.04 -39.54 27.56
C ASN A 243 -41.66 -40.82 28.14
N HIS A 244 -40.88 -41.72 28.75
CA HIS A 244 -41.36 -43.03 29.21
C HIS A 244 -41.02 -43.35 30.66
N LEU A 245 -40.04 -42.66 31.26
CA LEU A 245 -39.57 -42.92 32.61
C LEU A 245 -39.60 -41.64 33.48
N LYS A 246 -40.41 -41.66 34.55
CA LYS A 246 -40.52 -40.58 35.56
C LYS A 246 -39.37 -40.62 36.57
N PHE A 247 -38.16 -40.44 36.06
CA PHE A 247 -36.92 -40.58 36.80
C PHE A 247 -36.04 -39.33 36.65
N GLY A 248 -35.24 -39.05 37.67
CA GLY A 248 -34.21 -38.02 37.64
C GLY A 248 -32.91 -38.48 38.30
N LEU A 249 -31.78 -38.08 37.74
CA LEU A 249 -30.46 -38.22 38.34
C LEU A 249 -29.76 -36.86 38.40
N VAL A 250 -29.43 -36.40 39.59
CA VAL A 250 -28.63 -35.17 39.79
C VAL A 250 -27.32 -35.54 40.47
N VAL A 251 -26.20 -35.09 39.90
CA VAL A 251 -24.86 -35.40 40.43
C VAL A 251 -24.14 -34.13 40.83
N VAL A 252 -23.50 -34.11 42.00
CA VAL A 252 -22.66 -33.00 42.42
C VAL A 252 -21.23 -33.25 41.92
N ILE A 253 -20.71 -32.32 41.11
CA ILE A 253 -19.42 -32.47 40.42
C ILE A 253 -18.58 -31.22 40.71
N PRO A 254 -17.41 -31.33 41.37
CA PRO A 254 -16.54 -30.17 41.54
C PRO A 254 -15.89 -29.72 40.21
N PRO A 255 -15.46 -28.45 40.08
CA PRO A 255 -14.97 -27.87 38.83
C PRO A 255 -13.80 -28.62 38.21
N LYS A 256 -12.84 -29.06 39.04
CA LYS A 256 -11.67 -29.82 38.61
C LYS A 256 -12.07 -31.14 37.93
N GLU A 257 -12.99 -31.89 38.53
CA GLU A 257 -13.47 -33.15 37.97
C GLU A 257 -14.37 -32.89 36.76
N LEU A 258 -15.15 -31.81 36.75
CA LEU A 258 -15.92 -31.38 35.58
C LEU A 258 -15.01 -31.07 34.38
N GLU A 259 -13.88 -30.40 34.61
CA GLU A 259 -12.84 -30.15 33.59
C GLU A 259 -12.20 -31.44 33.11
N LEU A 260 -11.88 -32.36 34.02
CA LEU A 260 -11.30 -33.68 33.70
C LEU A 260 -12.28 -34.54 32.88
N LEU A 261 -13.57 -34.47 33.21
CA LEU A 261 -14.63 -35.07 32.40
C LEU A 261 -14.69 -34.40 31.02
N ARG A 262 -14.61 -33.06 30.94
CA ARG A 262 -14.66 -32.29 29.68
C ARG A 262 -13.45 -32.54 28.77
N SER A 263 -12.25 -32.68 29.33
CA SER A 263 -11.04 -32.96 28.56
C SER A 263 -11.06 -34.37 27.99
N SER A 264 -11.70 -35.32 28.68
CA SER A 264 -11.74 -36.72 28.27
C SER A 264 -12.83 -36.97 27.22
N ARG A 265 -14.04 -36.38 27.37
CA ARG A 265 -15.18 -36.50 26.42
C ARG A 265 -16.13 -35.28 26.45
N GLY A 266 -15.63 -34.10 26.05
CA GLY A 266 -16.35 -32.83 26.18
C GLY A 266 -17.64 -32.69 25.37
N ASP A 267 -17.75 -33.38 24.24
CA ASP A 267 -18.95 -33.44 23.39
C ASP A 267 -20.09 -34.24 24.03
N LEU A 268 -19.77 -35.22 24.88
CA LEU A 268 -20.71 -36.08 25.58
C LEU A 268 -21.31 -35.42 26.82
N ILE A 269 -20.57 -34.61 27.59
CA ILE A 269 -21.10 -33.99 28.82
C ILE A 269 -22.32 -33.11 28.57
N HIS A 270 -22.23 -32.22 27.59
CA HIS A 270 -23.34 -31.34 27.24
C HIS A 270 -24.54 -32.09 26.63
N ARG A 271 -24.32 -33.29 26.08
CA ARG A 271 -25.37 -34.16 25.50
C ARG A 271 -26.00 -35.09 26.54
N VAL A 272 -25.24 -35.47 27.56
CA VAL A 272 -25.61 -36.48 28.56
C VAL A 272 -26.24 -35.85 29.81
N LEU A 273 -25.85 -34.61 30.17
CA LEU A 273 -26.43 -33.85 31.29
C LEU A 273 -27.27 -32.68 30.78
N GLN A 274 -28.59 -32.78 30.94
CA GLN A 274 -29.61 -31.87 30.39
C GLN A 274 -29.74 -30.53 31.14
N VAL A 275 -29.46 -30.52 32.45
CA VAL A 275 -29.64 -29.35 33.32
C VAL A 275 -28.42 -29.17 34.21
N SER A 276 -27.96 -27.93 34.39
CA SER A 276 -26.77 -27.60 35.18
C SER A 276 -27.02 -26.41 36.10
N LEU A 277 -26.47 -26.47 37.32
CA LEU A 277 -26.40 -25.35 38.23
C LEU A 277 -24.94 -25.09 38.60
N ASP A 278 -24.40 -23.95 38.17
CA ASP A 278 -23.07 -23.49 38.59
C ASP A 278 -23.23 -22.45 39.70
N LEU A 279 -22.90 -22.84 40.93
CA LEU A 279 -23.09 -21.94 42.07
C LEU A 279 -22.09 -20.76 42.06
N ARG A 280 -21.02 -20.80 41.26
CA ARG A 280 -20.13 -19.63 41.09
C ARG A 280 -20.88 -18.44 40.49
N THR A 281 -21.89 -18.70 39.66
CA THR A 281 -22.77 -17.66 39.10
C THR A 281 -23.79 -17.12 40.12
N VAL A 282 -23.99 -17.84 41.23
CA VAL A 282 -24.89 -17.44 42.32
C VAL A 282 -24.13 -16.63 43.37
N TYR A 283 -22.87 -16.95 43.65
CA TYR A 283 -21.99 -16.30 44.63
C TYR A 283 -21.13 -15.19 43.99
N ASN A 284 -21.78 -14.17 43.44
CA ASN A 284 -21.13 -12.97 42.90
C ASN A 284 -20.89 -11.91 44.01
N GLN A 285 -20.34 -10.75 43.66
CA GLN A 285 -20.07 -9.67 44.61
C GLN A 285 -21.34 -9.16 45.34
N GLU A 286 -22.52 -9.32 44.78
CA GLU A 286 -23.79 -8.91 45.40
C GLU A 286 -24.33 -9.95 46.39
N PHE A 287 -23.71 -11.14 46.49
CA PHE A 287 -24.21 -12.24 47.32
C PHE A 287 -24.40 -11.88 48.80
N PRO A 288 -23.45 -11.22 49.49
CA PRO A 288 -23.62 -10.88 50.90
C PRO A 288 -24.81 -9.98 51.15
N GLN A 289 -25.02 -8.97 50.28
CA GLN A 289 -26.15 -8.07 50.37
C GLN A 289 -27.47 -8.82 50.17
N ARG A 290 -27.59 -9.61 49.09
CA ARG A 290 -28.80 -10.40 48.80
C ARG A 290 -29.12 -11.39 49.91
N LEU A 291 -28.11 -12.06 50.45
CA LEU A 291 -28.27 -12.98 51.57
C LEU A 291 -28.75 -12.22 52.82
N TRP A 292 -28.16 -11.06 53.13
CA TRP A 292 -28.51 -10.27 54.30
C TRP A 292 -29.93 -9.72 54.23
N GLU A 293 -30.33 -9.18 53.09
CA GLU A 293 -31.71 -8.72 52.83
C GLU A 293 -32.71 -9.88 52.97
N ARG A 294 -32.37 -11.07 52.46
CA ARG A 294 -33.25 -12.22 52.56
C ARG A 294 -33.35 -12.76 53.98
N LEU A 295 -32.24 -12.83 54.72
CA LEU A 295 -32.23 -13.17 56.13
C LEU A 295 -33.09 -12.19 56.94
N ALA A 296 -32.91 -10.89 56.70
CA ALA A 296 -33.70 -9.84 57.34
C ALA A 296 -35.20 -10.01 57.09
N LYS A 297 -35.57 -10.43 55.87
CA LYS A 297 -36.96 -10.70 55.48
C LYS A 297 -37.54 -11.97 56.09
N GLU A 298 -36.82 -13.10 56.02
CA GLU A 298 -37.31 -14.39 56.52
C GLU A 298 -37.41 -14.41 58.06
N PHE A 299 -36.47 -13.74 58.74
CA PHE A 299 -36.39 -13.72 60.19
C PHE A 299 -36.94 -12.42 60.83
N ASN A 300 -37.56 -11.54 60.04
CA ASN A 300 -38.25 -10.31 60.48
C ASN A 300 -37.39 -9.35 61.33
N PHE A 301 -36.20 -8.96 60.83
CA PHE A 301 -35.32 -7.96 61.46
C PHE A 301 -34.92 -6.79 60.54
N GLN A 302 -35.71 -6.49 59.50
CA GLN A 302 -35.41 -5.47 58.49
C GLN A 302 -35.07 -4.08 59.06
N GLU A 303 -35.75 -3.66 60.13
CA GLU A 303 -35.51 -2.36 60.78
C GLU A 303 -34.13 -2.24 61.44
N HIS A 304 -33.49 -3.37 61.77
CA HIS A 304 -32.16 -3.42 62.39
C HIS A 304 -31.06 -3.73 61.37
N GLN A 305 -31.40 -3.97 60.11
CA GLN A 305 -30.47 -4.46 59.10
C GLN A 305 -29.24 -3.56 58.95
N ALA A 306 -29.45 -2.24 58.86
CA ALA A 306 -28.41 -1.22 58.70
C ALA A 306 -27.66 -0.88 60.01
N LEU A 307 -28.27 -1.19 61.17
CA LEU A 307 -27.66 -1.00 62.49
C LEU A 307 -26.70 -2.13 62.86
N ILE A 308 -26.88 -3.32 62.27
CA ILE A 308 -26.01 -4.48 62.50
C ILE A 308 -24.76 -4.42 61.61
N ILE A 309 -24.94 -4.15 60.30
CA ILE A 309 -23.85 -4.09 59.32
C ILE A 309 -24.13 -3.00 58.29
N SER A 310 -23.11 -2.21 57.98
CA SER A 310 -23.21 -1.11 57.01
C SER A 310 -23.30 -1.62 55.57
N ALA A 311 -23.92 -0.82 54.68
CA ALA A 311 -24.01 -1.13 53.26
C ALA A 311 -22.62 -1.28 52.62
N ASP A 312 -21.69 -0.36 52.91
CA ASP A 312 -20.30 -0.41 52.43
C ASP A 312 -19.58 -1.68 52.86
N CYS A 313 -19.86 -2.19 54.08
CA CYS A 313 -19.29 -3.44 54.55
C CYS A 313 -19.82 -4.66 53.80
N LEU A 314 -21.10 -4.65 53.38
CA LEU A 314 -21.66 -5.74 52.56
C LEU A 314 -21.05 -5.74 51.16
N ILE A 315 -20.77 -4.56 50.59
CA ILE A 315 -20.08 -4.41 49.30
C ILE A 315 -18.63 -4.91 49.41
N ALA A 316 -17.89 -4.45 50.43
CA ALA A 316 -16.52 -4.90 50.71
C ALA A 316 -16.44 -6.43 50.89
N LEU A 317 -17.35 -6.98 51.71
CA LEU A 317 -17.47 -8.43 51.92
C LEU A 317 -17.83 -9.17 50.63
N GLY A 318 -18.54 -8.52 49.72
CA GLY A 318 -18.84 -9.01 48.38
C GLY A 318 -17.60 -9.17 47.50
N GLN A 319 -16.75 -8.13 47.47
CA GLN A 319 -15.49 -8.18 46.72
C GLN A 319 -14.53 -9.23 47.28
N ILE A 320 -14.45 -9.37 48.61
CA ILE A 320 -13.65 -10.39 49.29
C ILE A 320 -14.22 -11.79 49.04
N GLY A 321 -15.53 -11.96 49.22
CA GLY A 321 -16.25 -13.23 49.10
C GLY A 321 -16.31 -13.78 47.68
N ALA A 322 -16.21 -12.93 46.65
CA ALA A 322 -16.12 -13.39 45.27
C ALA A 322 -14.73 -13.97 44.93
N ARG A 323 -13.71 -13.72 45.75
CA ARG A 323 -12.31 -14.08 45.48
C ARG A 323 -11.84 -15.26 46.33
N SER A 324 -11.51 -16.36 45.65
CA SER A 324 -11.06 -17.62 46.27
C SER A 324 -9.65 -17.53 46.87
N ASP A 325 -8.83 -16.56 46.46
CA ASP A 325 -7.50 -16.33 47.03
C ASP A 325 -7.54 -15.51 48.34
N LEU A 326 -8.66 -14.85 48.63
CA LEU A 326 -8.84 -13.98 49.79
C LEU A 326 -9.81 -14.55 50.84
N SER A 327 -10.68 -15.48 50.44
CA SER A 327 -11.75 -16.02 51.30
C SER A 327 -12.17 -17.43 50.88
N ASP A 328 -13.01 -18.08 51.68
CA ASP A 328 -13.69 -19.35 51.34
C ASP A 328 -15.07 -19.11 50.72
N GLY A 329 -15.25 -17.93 50.10
CA GLY A 329 -16.49 -17.47 49.50
C GLY A 329 -17.66 -17.42 50.49
N PRO A 330 -18.77 -18.17 50.28
CA PRO A 330 -19.97 -18.06 51.12
C PRO A 330 -19.74 -18.33 52.60
N ARG A 331 -18.76 -19.15 52.96
CA ARG A 331 -18.42 -19.44 54.37
C ARG A 331 -17.92 -18.21 55.09
N THR A 332 -16.96 -17.50 54.49
CA THR A 332 -16.43 -16.24 55.04
C THR A 332 -17.54 -15.20 55.19
N VAL A 333 -18.48 -15.14 54.24
CA VAL A 333 -19.66 -14.26 54.33
C VAL A 333 -20.54 -14.62 55.52
N VAL A 334 -20.93 -15.89 55.67
CA VAL A 334 -21.76 -16.35 56.80
C VAL A 334 -21.06 -16.13 58.13
N ASN A 335 -19.75 -16.41 58.22
CA ASN A 335 -18.94 -16.16 59.40
C ASN A 335 -18.91 -14.69 59.79
N THR A 336 -18.76 -13.81 58.81
CA THR A 336 -18.76 -12.36 59.01
C THR A 336 -20.13 -11.88 59.48
N LEU A 337 -21.22 -12.36 58.88
CA LEU A 337 -22.58 -12.03 59.31
C LEU A 337 -22.86 -12.53 60.73
N ARG A 338 -22.42 -13.74 61.08
CA ARG A 338 -22.52 -14.28 62.45
C ARG A 338 -21.74 -13.42 63.44
N ARG A 339 -20.54 -12.97 63.07
CA ARG A 339 -19.70 -12.09 63.88
C ARG A 339 -20.35 -10.71 64.07
N ALA A 340 -20.89 -10.11 63.01
CA ALA A 340 -21.60 -8.84 63.06
C ALA A 340 -22.85 -8.93 63.96
N THR A 341 -23.67 -9.97 63.79
CA THR A 341 -24.84 -10.23 64.65
C THR A 341 -24.45 -10.46 66.10
N ARG A 342 -23.40 -11.24 66.37
CA ARG A 342 -22.91 -11.46 67.74
C ARG A 342 -22.44 -10.14 68.38
N ARG A 343 -21.67 -9.32 67.66
CA ARG A 343 -21.22 -8.02 68.14
C ARG A 343 -22.41 -7.11 68.48
N TYR A 344 -23.42 -7.08 67.63
CA TYR A 344 -24.63 -6.29 67.86
C TYR A 344 -25.38 -6.71 69.13
N LEU A 345 -25.44 -8.02 69.41
CA LEU A 345 -26.04 -8.56 70.64
C LEU A 345 -25.20 -8.26 71.88
N GLU A 346 -23.88 -8.44 71.80
CA GLU A 346 -22.93 -8.18 72.89
C GLU A 346 -22.87 -6.69 73.29
N GLN A 347 -23.08 -5.77 72.34
CA GLN A 347 -23.04 -4.33 72.57
C GLN A 347 -24.30 -3.76 73.25
N GLY A 348 -25.36 -4.55 73.43
CA GLY A 348 -26.63 -4.09 73.99
C GLY A 348 -27.42 -3.25 73.00
N TYR A 349 -28.27 -3.89 72.21
CA TYR A 349 -29.04 -3.28 71.13
C TYR A 349 -30.19 -2.36 71.61
N PRO A 350 -30.56 -1.31 70.85
CA PRO A 350 -29.92 -0.84 69.61
C PRO A 350 -28.60 -0.09 69.85
N THR A 351 -27.66 -0.22 68.93
CA THR A 351 -26.37 0.50 68.91
C THR A 351 -26.27 1.33 67.63
N ASP A 352 -25.72 2.54 67.72
CA ASP A 352 -25.50 3.43 66.57
C ASP A 352 -24.21 3.10 65.79
N SER A 353 -23.47 2.07 66.20
CA SER A 353 -22.19 1.68 65.59
C SER A 353 -22.32 0.37 64.80
N PRO A 354 -22.68 0.41 63.51
CA PRO A 354 -22.76 -0.79 62.68
C PRO A 354 -21.40 -1.43 62.41
N TYR A 355 -21.41 -2.67 61.96
CA TYR A 355 -20.21 -3.36 61.47
C TYR A 355 -19.74 -2.73 60.15
N THR A 356 -18.51 -2.18 60.14
CA THR A 356 -17.91 -1.41 59.02
C THR A 356 -16.79 -2.17 58.30
N PRO A 357 -16.37 -1.74 57.09
CA PRO A 357 -15.19 -2.31 56.40
C PRO A 357 -13.93 -2.32 57.26
N GLU A 358 -13.73 -1.28 58.08
CA GLU A 358 -12.61 -1.23 59.02
C GLU A 358 -12.70 -2.33 60.10
N THR A 359 -13.90 -2.56 60.64
CA THR A 359 -14.12 -3.63 61.61
C THR A 359 -13.87 -4.99 60.98
N LEU A 360 -14.37 -5.20 59.76
CA LEU A 360 -14.17 -6.44 59.01
C LEU A 360 -12.68 -6.79 58.93
N VAL A 361 -11.86 -5.84 58.51
CA VAL A 361 -10.41 -6.04 58.39
C VAL A 361 -9.75 -6.25 59.76
N ASN A 362 -10.19 -5.55 60.81
CA ASN A 362 -9.70 -5.79 62.17
C ASN A 362 -10.00 -7.22 62.66
N ASP A 363 -11.22 -7.73 62.44
CA ASP A 363 -11.60 -9.10 62.82
C ASP A 363 -10.86 -10.15 61.98
N LEU A 364 -10.58 -9.88 60.70
CA LEU A 364 -9.72 -10.73 59.85
C LEU A 364 -8.26 -10.76 60.35
N LEU A 365 -7.71 -9.61 60.76
CA LEU A 365 -6.36 -9.49 61.34
C LEU A 365 -6.23 -10.24 62.67
N GLN A 366 -7.26 -10.16 63.51
CA GLN A 366 -7.31 -10.81 64.82
C GLN A 366 -7.64 -12.31 64.72
N GLY A 367 -8.04 -12.81 63.55
CA GLY A 367 -8.44 -14.20 63.36
C GLY A 367 -9.82 -14.54 63.96
N ASN A 368 -10.67 -13.53 64.19
CA ASN A 368 -12.03 -13.71 64.73
C ASN A 368 -13.01 -14.26 63.68
N ILE A 369 -12.66 -14.17 62.39
CA ILE A 369 -13.38 -14.78 61.26
C ILE A 369 -12.56 -15.99 60.79
N GLN A 370 -13.13 -17.18 60.90
CA GLN A 370 -12.47 -18.43 60.50
C GLN A 370 -12.66 -18.69 59.00
N TYR A 371 -11.58 -19.03 58.31
CA TYR A 371 -11.55 -19.52 56.93
C TYR A 371 -10.23 -20.29 56.70
N ASP A 372 -10.28 -21.31 55.85
CA ASP A 372 -9.22 -22.28 55.57
C ASP A 372 -8.23 -21.80 54.49
N SER A 373 -8.64 -20.87 53.62
CA SER A 373 -7.79 -20.32 52.55
C SER A 373 -6.61 -19.47 53.06
N SER A 374 -5.70 -19.10 52.15
CA SER A 374 -4.54 -18.27 52.48
C SER A 374 -5.00 -16.97 53.14
N LYS A 375 -4.47 -16.66 54.34
CA LYS A 375 -4.74 -15.41 55.09
C LYS A 375 -4.13 -14.17 54.44
N ARG A 376 -4.25 -14.03 53.11
CA ARG A 376 -3.57 -13.05 52.27
C ARG A 376 -3.97 -11.63 52.64
N ILE A 377 -5.26 -11.33 52.85
CA ILE A 377 -5.71 -10.01 53.33
C ILE A 377 -5.00 -9.64 54.63
N ALA A 378 -5.03 -10.53 55.64
CA ALA A 378 -4.44 -10.25 56.94
C ALA A 378 -2.91 -10.07 56.86
N GLN A 379 -2.23 -10.91 56.07
CA GLN A 379 -0.78 -10.84 55.87
C GLN A 379 -0.36 -9.55 55.16
N VAL A 380 -1.01 -9.21 54.04
CA VAL A 380 -0.71 -8.00 53.27
C VAL A 380 -1.00 -6.76 54.10
N THR A 381 -2.16 -6.70 54.75
CA THR A 381 -2.56 -5.55 55.58
C THR A 381 -1.59 -5.38 56.75
N SER A 382 -1.20 -6.45 57.44
CA SER A 382 -0.24 -6.39 58.54
C SER A 382 1.13 -5.85 58.09
N ARG A 383 1.60 -6.27 56.90
CA ARG A 383 2.85 -5.76 56.33
C ARG A 383 2.79 -4.27 56.02
N VAL A 384 1.68 -3.81 55.42
CA VAL A 384 1.49 -2.38 55.09
C VAL A 384 1.33 -1.53 56.36
N LEU A 385 0.58 -2.01 57.36
CA LEU A 385 0.45 -1.33 58.66
C LEU A 385 1.78 -1.21 59.41
N ALA A 386 2.70 -2.16 59.22
CA ALA A 386 4.04 -2.11 59.80
C ALA A 386 5.01 -1.16 59.08
N HIS A 387 4.64 -0.66 57.89
CA HIS A 387 5.50 0.19 57.07
C HIS A 387 5.67 1.59 57.66
N GLY A 388 6.86 2.18 57.56
CA GLY A 388 7.20 3.46 58.18
C GLY A 388 6.36 4.67 57.72
N LEU A 389 5.72 4.59 56.54
CA LEU A 389 4.80 5.62 56.02
C LEU A 389 3.41 5.60 56.69
N VAL A 390 3.03 4.48 57.32
CA VAL A 390 1.68 4.23 57.84
C VAL A 390 1.72 4.06 59.36
N LYS A 391 2.71 3.32 59.86
CA LYS A 391 2.85 2.95 61.26
C LYS A 391 2.83 4.19 62.17
N GLY A 392 1.89 4.22 63.13
CA GLY A 392 1.78 5.29 64.11
C GLY A 392 0.98 6.51 63.64
N GLN A 393 0.35 6.43 62.46
CA GLN A 393 -0.53 7.47 61.91
C GLN A 393 -1.97 6.93 61.78
N PRO A 394 -2.88 7.25 62.73
CA PRO A 394 -4.21 6.62 62.80
C PRO A 394 -5.05 6.76 61.53
N GLU A 395 -5.00 7.92 60.87
CA GLU A 395 -5.75 8.19 59.64
C GLU A 395 -5.25 7.34 58.47
N ARG A 396 -3.92 7.17 58.34
CA ARG A 396 -3.32 6.31 57.30
C ARG A 396 -3.56 4.83 57.59
N GLU A 397 -3.51 4.43 58.85
CA GLU A 397 -3.87 3.06 59.26
C GLU A 397 -5.34 2.77 58.92
N ARG A 398 -6.25 3.72 59.12
CA ARG A 398 -7.65 3.64 58.69
C ARG A 398 -7.76 3.51 57.17
N ALA A 399 -7.11 4.38 56.40
CA ALA A 399 -7.12 4.33 54.94
C ALA A 399 -6.59 2.97 54.39
N VAL A 400 -5.54 2.42 54.98
CA VAL A 400 -4.99 1.10 54.62
C VAL A 400 -5.98 -0.03 54.90
N LYS A 401 -6.71 0.01 56.03
CA LYS A 401 -7.76 -0.99 56.31
C LYS A 401 -8.92 -0.89 55.33
N TRP A 402 -9.31 0.32 54.94
CA TRP A 402 -10.30 0.52 53.89
C TRP A 402 -9.82 0.00 52.54
N ALA A 403 -8.58 0.32 52.14
CA ALA A 403 -7.97 -0.22 50.92
C ALA A 403 -7.90 -1.75 50.92
N ALA A 404 -7.64 -2.38 52.08
CA ALA A 404 -7.65 -3.83 52.24
C ALA A 404 -9.05 -4.45 52.09
N ALA A 405 -10.10 -3.73 52.48
CA ALA A 405 -11.47 -4.19 52.43
C ALA A 405 -12.05 -4.19 51.00
N PHE A 406 -11.53 -3.34 50.11
CA PHE A 406 -11.96 -3.21 48.71
C PHE A 406 -10.85 -3.66 47.74
N PRO A 407 -10.64 -4.98 47.56
CA PRO A 407 -9.53 -5.51 46.78
C PRO A 407 -9.69 -5.41 45.25
N ASN A 408 -10.90 -5.15 44.72
CA ASN A 408 -11.16 -5.18 43.27
C ASN A 408 -11.33 -3.77 42.69
N GLU A 409 -12.31 -3.03 43.18
CA GLU A 409 -12.62 -1.68 42.69
C GLU A 409 -11.84 -0.60 43.44
N GLY A 410 -11.19 -0.98 44.55
CA GLY A 410 -10.57 -0.05 45.47
C GLY A 410 -11.60 0.81 46.21
N VAL A 411 -11.11 1.66 47.10
CA VAL A 411 -11.92 2.69 47.74
C VAL A 411 -12.13 3.79 46.72
N THR A 412 -13.27 3.77 46.01
CA THR A 412 -13.61 4.73 44.94
C THR A 412 -13.67 6.17 45.44
N ILE A 413 -13.55 7.17 44.55
CA ILE A 413 -13.56 8.59 44.96
C ILE A 413 -14.82 8.96 45.76
N ASN A 414 -15.98 8.43 45.37
CA ASN A 414 -17.24 8.63 46.10
C ASN A 414 -17.17 8.08 47.54
N LEU A 415 -16.55 6.91 47.73
CA LEU A 415 -16.32 6.34 49.07
C LEU A 415 -15.25 7.11 49.83
N GLN A 416 -14.23 7.64 49.15
CA GLN A 416 -13.20 8.46 49.78
C GLN A 416 -13.78 9.77 50.30
N GLU A 417 -14.65 10.44 49.53
CA GLU A 417 -15.32 11.67 49.95
C GLU A 417 -16.35 11.41 51.05
N ALA A 418 -17.17 10.34 50.93
CA ALA A 418 -18.20 10.02 51.92
C ALA A 418 -17.65 9.66 53.31
N HIS A 419 -16.39 9.23 53.40
CA HIS A 419 -15.75 8.77 54.64
C HIS A 419 -14.53 9.59 55.08
N ASP A 420 -14.31 10.77 54.48
CA ASP A 420 -13.19 11.69 54.74
C ASP A 420 -11.80 11.05 54.56
N LEU A 421 -11.63 10.22 53.52
CA LEU A 421 -10.37 9.53 53.20
C LEU A 421 -9.60 10.12 52.01
N ALA A 422 -10.21 11.04 51.24
CA ALA A 422 -9.62 11.55 50.00
C ALA A 422 -8.25 12.23 50.21
N THR A 423 -8.17 13.15 51.19
CA THR A 423 -6.91 13.83 51.55
C THR A 423 -5.85 12.85 52.04
N VAL A 424 -6.25 11.85 52.81
CA VAL A 424 -5.35 10.83 53.38
C VAL A 424 -4.76 9.94 52.28
N PHE A 425 -5.57 9.52 51.32
CA PHE A 425 -5.08 8.75 50.17
C PHE A 425 -4.17 9.57 49.27
N ASP A 426 -4.48 10.85 49.04
CA ASP A 426 -3.61 11.76 48.30
C ASP A 426 -2.25 11.95 48.99
N GLU A 427 -2.23 12.17 50.30
CA GLU A 427 -1.00 12.27 51.07
C GLU A 427 -0.20 10.97 51.05
N LEU A 428 -0.87 9.82 51.21
CA LEU A 428 -0.22 8.51 51.18
C LEU A 428 0.37 8.23 49.79
N ALA A 429 -0.34 8.61 48.72
CA ALA A 429 0.15 8.51 47.36
C ALA A 429 1.38 9.41 47.13
N GLN A 430 1.34 10.66 47.60
CA GLN A 430 2.42 11.64 47.48
C GLN A 430 3.66 11.27 48.30
N SER A 431 3.48 10.62 49.45
CA SER A 431 4.58 10.19 50.33
C SER A 431 5.35 8.96 49.80
N GLY A 432 5.14 8.59 48.53
CA GLY A 432 5.75 7.41 47.90
C GLY A 432 5.04 6.10 48.20
N GLY A 433 3.81 6.14 48.74
CA GLY A 433 2.99 4.95 48.98
C GLY A 433 2.33 4.39 47.72
N LEU A 434 2.13 5.20 46.67
CA LEU A 434 1.56 4.75 45.40
C LEU A 434 2.55 3.89 44.60
N GLY A 435 2.10 2.74 44.13
CA GLY A 435 2.94 1.74 43.46
C GLY A 435 3.80 0.89 44.41
N ASP A 436 3.84 1.22 45.71
CA ASP A 436 4.58 0.46 46.73
C ASP A 436 3.65 -0.22 47.74
N LEU A 437 2.77 0.55 48.39
CA LEU A 437 1.79 0.09 49.38
C LEU A 437 0.38 0.01 48.78
N ILE A 438 -0.01 1.08 48.07
CA ILE A 438 -1.34 1.24 47.44
C ILE A 438 -1.20 1.34 45.93
N ILE A 439 -2.23 0.95 45.19
CA ILE A 439 -2.36 1.10 43.74
C ILE A 439 -3.74 1.67 43.40
N ALA A 440 -3.83 2.37 42.28
CA ALA A 440 -5.11 2.80 41.73
C ALA A 440 -5.72 1.67 40.89
N VAL A 441 -7.00 1.35 41.13
CA VAL A 441 -7.78 0.32 40.47
C VAL A 441 -9.20 0.83 40.16
N GLY A 442 -9.97 0.11 39.36
CA GLY A 442 -11.33 0.51 38.96
C GLY A 442 -11.39 1.29 37.64
N ASP A 443 -12.61 1.65 37.23
CA ASP A 443 -12.90 2.36 35.98
C ASP A 443 -12.28 3.78 35.96
N VAL A 444 -11.90 4.27 34.78
CA VAL A 444 -11.26 5.58 34.53
C VAL A 444 -12.05 6.72 35.19
N ARG A 445 -13.38 6.62 35.19
CA ARG A 445 -14.29 7.62 35.74
C ARG A 445 -14.53 7.52 37.24
N ASN A 446 -14.19 6.39 37.87
CA ASN A 446 -14.45 6.12 39.28
C ASN A 446 -13.32 5.30 39.90
N LYS A 447 -12.08 5.80 39.76
CA LYS A 447 -10.89 5.13 40.28
C LYS A 447 -10.90 5.08 41.81
N GLY A 448 -10.50 3.94 42.35
CA GLY A 448 -10.32 3.72 43.77
C GLY A 448 -8.91 3.25 44.13
N PHE A 449 -8.58 3.33 45.41
CA PHE A 449 -7.29 2.84 45.93
C PHE A 449 -7.44 1.48 46.62
N THR A 450 -6.55 0.54 46.30
CA THR A 450 -6.44 -0.75 46.99
C THR A 450 -4.99 -1.05 47.37
N LEU A 451 -4.76 -2.09 48.17
CA LEU A 451 -3.40 -2.53 48.51
C LEU A 451 -2.78 -3.29 47.34
N ARG A 452 -1.54 -2.94 47.00
CA ARG A 452 -0.81 -3.47 45.84
C ARG A 452 -0.80 -5.01 45.79
N ASP A 453 -0.47 -5.64 46.91
CA ASP A 453 -0.30 -7.09 46.96
C ASP A 453 -1.62 -7.87 47.06
N LEU A 454 -2.76 -7.18 46.98
CA LEU A 454 -4.09 -7.78 46.85
C LEU A 454 -4.56 -7.87 45.40
N GLN A 455 -3.81 -7.37 44.41
CA GLN A 455 -4.17 -7.50 43.00
C GLN A 455 -4.09 -8.97 42.53
N GLU A 456 -5.01 -9.38 41.65
CA GLU A 456 -5.01 -10.73 41.03
C GLU A 456 -3.92 -10.87 39.95
N ALA A 457 -3.57 -9.78 39.27
CA ALA A 457 -2.56 -9.77 38.21
C ALA A 457 -1.15 -9.92 38.79
N PRO A 458 -0.25 -10.69 38.13
CA PRO A 458 1.15 -10.74 38.52
C PRO A 458 1.74 -9.33 38.42
N ILE A 459 2.33 -8.86 39.52
CA ILE A 459 3.03 -7.59 39.58
C ILE A 459 4.16 -7.63 38.55
N LYS A 460 4.05 -6.83 37.47
CA LYS A 460 5.13 -6.67 36.50
C LYS A 460 6.29 -5.95 37.18
N THR A 461 7.42 -6.63 37.28
CA THR A 461 8.72 -6.07 37.73
C THR A 461 9.65 -5.89 36.53
N ASP A 462 9.15 -5.23 35.49
CA ASP A 462 9.94 -4.78 34.35
C ASP A 462 10.62 -3.42 34.67
N TRP A 463 11.66 -3.09 33.90
CA TRP A 463 12.48 -1.90 34.14
C TRP A 463 11.65 -0.60 34.09
N LEU A 464 10.73 -0.52 33.14
CA LEU A 464 9.86 0.65 32.97
C LEU A 464 9.01 0.91 34.22
N SER A 465 8.43 -0.13 34.82
CA SER A 465 7.67 -0.03 36.07
C SER A 465 8.52 0.47 37.25
N MET A 466 9.79 0.06 37.33
CA MET A 466 10.71 0.56 38.36
C MET A 466 11.07 2.03 38.13
N MET A 467 11.34 2.41 36.88
CA MET A 467 11.67 3.80 36.51
C MET A 467 10.48 4.74 36.76
N LEU A 468 9.27 4.37 36.35
CA LEU A 468 8.06 5.18 36.57
C LEU A 468 7.80 5.41 38.06
N ARG A 469 8.10 4.42 38.90
CA ARG A 469 8.00 4.55 40.35
C ARG A 469 9.02 5.53 40.91
N GLU A 470 10.28 5.41 40.51
CA GLU A 470 11.34 6.31 40.98
C GLU A 470 11.10 7.75 40.50
N PHE A 471 10.64 7.90 39.25
CA PHE A 471 10.21 9.18 38.71
C PHE A 471 9.06 9.77 39.54
N GLY A 472 8.01 8.99 39.83
CA GLY A 472 6.88 9.45 40.64
C GLY A 472 7.26 9.93 42.04
N ARG A 473 8.28 9.30 42.66
CA ARG A 473 8.82 9.69 43.99
C ARG A 473 9.62 10.99 43.95
N THR A 474 10.28 11.28 42.83
CA THR A 474 11.23 12.39 42.69
C THR A 474 10.65 13.60 41.95
N TYR A 475 9.49 13.44 41.31
CA TYR A 475 8.81 14.48 40.57
C TYR A 475 8.11 15.49 41.50
N PHE A 476 8.50 16.77 41.36
CA PHE A 476 7.84 17.90 41.99
C PHE A 476 7.60 19.01 40.95
N GLU A 477 6.37 19.52 40.85
CA GLU A 477 5.98 20.53 39.84
C GLU A 477 6.81 21.83 39.91
N THR A 478 7.29 22.18 41.11
CA THR A 478 8.02 23.43 41.38
C THR A 478 9.54 23.28 41.34
N ALA A 479 10.06 22.06 41.17
CA ALA A 479 11.50 21.83 41.15
C ALA A 479 12.15 22.42 39.89
N ALA A 480 13.33 23.00 40.04
CA ALA A 480 14.09 23.59 38.92
C ALA A 480 14.46 22.54 37.85
N THR A 481 14.75 21.30 38.28
CA THR A 481 15.03 20.16 37.40
C THR A 481 13.83 19.78 36.53
N THR A 482 12.60 19.90 37.06
CA THR A 482 11.36 19.69 36.31
C THR A 482 11.23 20.72 35.19
N ASN A 483 11.50 22.00 35.48
CA ASN A 483 11.43 23.06 34.46
C ASN A 483 12.44 22.81 33.32
N GLU A 484 13.69 22.49 33.66
CA GLU A 484 14.74 22.22 32.66
C GLU A 484 14.38 21.02 31.77
N ARG A 485 13.91 19.92 32.39
CA ARG A 485 13.51 18.71 31.66
C ARG A 485 12.28 18.94 30.80
N ALA A 486 11.26 19.63 31.32
CA ALA A 486 10.07 19.97 30.55
C ALA A 486 10.40 20.86 29.35
N LEU A 487 11.32 21.82 29.50
CA LEU A 487 11.79 22.66 28.40
C LEU A 487 12.51 21.84 27.31
N LYS A 488 13.41 20.93 27.69
CA LYS A 488 14.09 20.03 26.73
C LYS A 488 13.09 19.09 26.04
N GLY A 489 12.16 18.50 26.79
CA GLY A 489 11.07 17.70 26.26
C GLY A 489 10.19 18.49 25.29
N PHE A 490 9.91 19.76 25.58
CA PHE A 490 9.14 20.65 24.70
C PHE A 490 9.91 21.00 23.42
N ILE A 491 11.22 21.26 23.50
CA ILE A 491 12.09 21.44 22.33
C ILE A 491 12.06 20.19 21.43
N SER A 492 12.08 18.99 22.02
CA SER A 492 11.94 17.73 21.29
C SER A 492 10.58 17.61 20.61
N LEU A 493 9.49 17.97 21.31
CA LEU A 493 8.13 18.03 20.76
C LEU A 493 8.05 19.00 19.57
N LEU A 494 8.66 20.19 19.66
CA LEU A 494 8.71 21.14 18.54
C LEU A 494 9.44 20.55 17.32
N LYS A 495 10.58 19.89 17.52
CA LYS A 495 11.38 19.28 16.43
C LYS A 495 10.71 18.05 15.78
N THR A 496 9.81 17.38 16.50
CA THR A 496 9.21 16.10 16.04
C THR A 496 7.78 16.26 15.55
N LYS A 497 6.97 17.11 16.18
CA LYS A 497 5.53 17.25 15.91
C LYS A 497 5.19 18.55 15.18
N VAL A 498 5.72 19.69 15.63
CA VAL A 498 5.38 21.01 15.03
C VAL A 498 6.20 21.28 13.77
N PHE A 499 7.51 21.05 13.83
CA PHE A 499 8.47 21.29 12.75
C PHE A 499 9.20 20.00 12.40
N PRO A 500 8.52 19.04 11.74
CA PRO A 500 9.09 17.72 11.51
C PRO A 500 10.33 17.80 10.60
N ALA A 501 11.35 16.99 10.90
CA ALA A 501 12.67 17.03 10.26
C ALA A 501 12.68 16.76 8.74
N ASN A 502 11.59 16.22 8.18
CA ASN A 502 11.43 16.03 6.74
C ASN A 502 11.01 17.31 6.00
N GLN A 503 10.54 18.33 6.72
CA GLN A 503 10.04 19.61 6.18
C GLN A 503 10.87 20.80 6.67
N TRP A 504 11.43 20.69 7.86
CA TRP A 504 12.15 21.77 8.54
C TRP A 504 13.52 21.33 9.01
N THR A 505 14.49 22.24 8.91
CA THR A 505 15.85 22.04 9.40
C THR A 505 16.14 23.03 10.52
N VAL A 506 16.68 22.55 11.64
CA VAL A 506 17.14 23.41 12.73
C VAL A 506 18.50 23.96 12.35
N THR A 507 18.58 25.26 12.07
CA THR A 507 19.85 25.92 11.72
C THR A 507 20.64 26.35 12.95
N LYS A 508 19.94 26.68 14.04
CA LYS A 508 20.53 27.11 15.30
C LYS A 508 19.60 26.77 16.47
N GLU A 509 20.18 26.23 17.53
CA GLU A 509 19.54 26.05 18.82
C GLU A 509 20.10 27.08 19.81
N ILE A 510 19.21 27.86 20.42
CA ILE A 510 19.56 28.96 21.31
C ILE A 510 19.33 28.49 22.75
N VAL A 511 20.42 28.36 23.50
CA VAL A 511 20.39 28.08 24.93
C VAL A 511 20.27 29.41 25.67
N GLY A 512 19.29 29.52 26.56
CA GLY A 512 18.98 30.73 27.31
C GLY A 512 20.18 31.27 28.11
N ARG A 513 20.45 32.57 27.97
CA ARG A 513 21.53 33.33 28.64
C ARG A 513 21.01 34.70 29.10
N LEU A 514 21.88 35.53 29.67
CA LEU A 514 21.55 36.89 30.11
C LEU A 514 20.98 37.78 28.99
N THR A 515 21.34 37.52 27.73
CA THR A 515 20.96 38.34 26.56
C THR A 515 20.08 37.60 25.55
N GLN A 516 19.69 36.35 25.83
CA GLN A 516 18.94 35.52 24.89
C GLN A 516 17.99 34.58 25.64
N ASN A 517 16.78 34.37 25.12
CA ASN A 517 15.87 33.35 25.63
C ASN A 517 16.18 31.98 25.00
N ASN A 518 15.57 30.91 25.53
CA ASN A 518 15.66 29.61 24.88
C ASN A 518 14.86 29.63 23.57
N GLY A 519 15.37 28.97 22.53
CA GLY A 519 14.70 29.01 21.24
C GLY A 519 15.37 28.18 20.16
N LEU A 520 14.73 28.15 18.99
CA LEU A 520 15.16 27.40 17.81
C LEU A 520 14.97 28.27 16.58
N ILE A 521 15.91 28.20 15.64
CA ILE A 521 15.73 28.77 14.30
C ILE A 521 15.51 27.62 13.34
N PHE A 522 14.36 27.66 12.66
CA PHE A 522 13.98 26.69 11.65
C PHE A 522 14.06 27.31 10.27
N THR A 523 14.59 26.55 9.31
CA THR A 523 14.52 26.87 7.88
C THR A 523 13.84 25.74 7.14
N GLY A 524 12.77 26.05 6.39
CA GLY A 524 11.95 25.05 5.73
C GLY A 524 10.58 25.57 5.32
N SER A 525 9.65 24.66 5.05
CA SER A 525 8.27 25.02 4.73
C SER A 525 7.35 23.83 4.99
N PHE A 526 6.10 24.10 5.37
CA PHE A 526 5.11 23.03 5.48
C PHE A 526 4.75 22.47 4.11
N THR A 527 4.35 21.20 4.05
CA THR A 527 4.00 20.54 2.77
C THR A 527 2.90 21.29 2.02
N SER A 528 1.87 21.75 2.75
CA SER A 528 0.73 22.50 2.21
C SER A 528 1.13 23.86 1.63
N THR A 529 2.08 24.56 2.27
CA THR A 529 2.51 25.90 1.89
C THR A 529 3.80 25.93 1.08
N SER A 530 4.48 24.79 0.88
CA SER A 530 5.78 24.70 0.21
C SER A 530 5.82 25.29 -1.20
N ARG A 531 4.69 25.31 -1.91
CA ARG A 531 4.58 25.94 -3.24
C ARG A 531 4.33 27.44 -3.20
N GLU A 532 3.82 27.97 -2.09
CA GLU A 532 3.49 29.37 -1.89
C GLU A 532 4.60 30.11 -1.15
N PHE A 533 5.19 29.48 -0.13
CA PHE A 533 6.22 30.03 0.76
C PHE A 533 7.32 28.99 1.04
N PRO A 534 8.20 28.71 0.07
CA PRO A 534 9.31 27.76 0.23
C PRO A 534 10.42 28.32 1.12
N GLU A 535 11.10 27.44 1.87
CA GLU A 535 12.36 27.70 2.58
C GLU A 535 12.37 28.94 3.49
N ARG A 536 11.26 29.17 4.21
CA ARG A 536 11.12 30.26 5.18
C ARG A 536 11.99 30.04 6.40
N THR A 537 12.51 31.14 6.94
CA THR A 537 13.26 31.11 8.20
C THR A 537 12.42 31.66 9.34
N ILE A 538 12.23 30.85 10.38
CA ILE A 538 11.35 31.15 11.52
C ILE A 538 12.14 31.04 12.81
N HIS A 539 12.07 32.09 13.63
CA HIS A 539 12.60 32.08 14.98
C HIS A 539 11.51 31.67 15.96
N VAL A 540 11.70 30.57 16.67
CA VAL A 540 10.84 30.15 17.77
C VAL A 540 11.51 30.51 19.09
N ARG A 541 10.89 31.41 19.85
CA ARG A 541 11.30 31.80 21.20
C ARG A 541 10.43 31.08 22.22
N ILE A 542 11.05 30.55 23.27
CA ILE A 542 10.38 29.90 24.38
C ILE A 542 10.61 30.71 25.65
N LEU A 543 9.51 31.14 26.28
CA LEU A 543 9.49 31.90 27.53
C LEU A 543 8.90 31.03 28.64
N TRP A 544 9.51 31.05 29.83
CA TRP A 544 8.99 30.35 31.01
C TRP A 544 8.24 31.30 31.94
N GLU A 545 6.97 31.02 32.22
CA GLU A 545 6.11 31.85 33.08
C GLU A 545 6.10 33.32 32.64
N ASP A 546 6.49 34.25 33.51
CA ASP A 546 6.53 35.70 33.26
C ASP A 546 7.92 36.19 32.80
N GLU A 547 8.75 35.29 32.24
CA GLU A 547 10.02 35.66 31.64
C GLU A 547 9.82 36.64 30.47
N GLY A 548 10.50 37.79 30.54
CA GLY A 548 10.50 38.78 29.45
C GLY A 548 11.42 38.40 28.29
N ALA A 549 11.12 38.96 27.11
CA ALA A 549 11.98 38.87 25.94
C ALA A 549 13.34 39.56 26.20
N ARG A 550 14.44 38.84 25.96
CA ARG A 550 15.82 39.30 26.13
C ARG A 550 16.57 39.47 24.81
N ASP A 551 16.07 38.87 23.72
CA ASP A 551 16.78 38.91 22.44
C ASP A 551 16.80 40.32 21.86
N ALA A 552 17.97 40.76 21.42
CA ALA A 552 18.14 42.08 20.81
C ALA A 552 17.53 42.17 19.39
N HIS A 553 17.51 41.06 18.65
CA HIS A 553 17.01 40.97 17.26
C HIS A 553 16.32 39.64 17.02
N VAL A 554 15.36 39.61 16.09
CA VAL A 554 14.71 38.39 15.62
C VAL A 554 15.55 37.78 14.50
N ASP A 555 16.14 36.61 14.73
CA ASP A 555 16.91 35.87 13.73
C ASP A 555 15.95 35.06 12.81
N GLY A 556 15.20 35.75 11.93
CA GLY A 556 14.26 35.11 10.99
C GLY A 556 13.26 36.09 10.35
N GLU A 557 12.41 35.59 9.44
CA GLU A 557 11.36 36.36 8.77
C GLU A 557 10.12 36.56 9.63
N ALA A 558 9.86 35.61 10.54
CA ALA A 558 8.77 35.63 11.50
C ALA A 558 9.23 35.11 12.86
N LEU A 559 8.61 35.60 13.93
CA LEU A 559 8.83 35.19 15.31
C LEU A 559 7.63 34.38 15.82
N ILE A 560 7.88 33.22 16.38
CA ILE A 560 6.87 32.48 17.17
C ILE A 560 7.30 32.55 18.62
N GLU A 561 6.57 33.33 19.41
CA GLU A 561 6.79 33.44 20.85
C GLU A 561 5.84 32.48 21.58
N ILE A 562 6.43 31.46 22.21
CA ILE A 562 5.71 30.44 22.97
C ILE A 562 5.99 30.66 24.45
N ARG A 563 4.97 31.01 25.22
CA ARG A 563 5.02 31.11 26.68
C ARG A 563 4.49 29.84 27.30
N LEU A 564 5.32 29.16 28.09
CA LEU A 564 4.93 27.99 28.88
C LEU A 564 4.54 28.44 30.29
N ARG A 565 3.27 28.26 30.67
CA ARG A 565 2.73 28.74 31.96
C ARG A 565 2.17 27.60 32.80
N ARG A 566 2.34 27.67 34.12
CA ARG A 566 1.71 26.71 35.06
C ARG A 566 0.52 27.30 35.82
N TYR A 567 0.30 28.62 35.73
CA TYR A 567 -0.79 29.33 36.42
C TYR A 567 -0.76 29.12 37.95
N LEU A 568 0.42 29.23 38.57
CA LEU A 568 0.58 29.05 40.03
C LEU A 568 -0.19 30.09 40.87
N ASP A 569 -0.66 31.15 40.23
CA ASP A 569 -1.53 32.20 40.76
C ASP A 569 -3.00 31.77 40.91
N HIS A 570 -3.41 30.66 40.27
CA HIS A 570 -4.76 30.11 40.34
C HIS A 570 -4.85 28.89 41.28
N LYS A 571 -6.07 28.57 41.75
CA LYS A 571 -6.31 27.31 42.48
C LYS A 571 -6.08 26.09 41.57
N GLU A 572 -5.63 24.98 42.14
CA GLU A 572 -5.28 23.77 41.38
C GLU A 572 -6.43 23.25 40.49
N SER A 573 -7.68 23.35 40.95
CA SER A 573 -8.87 22.97 40.20
C SER A 573 -9.13 23.84 38.97
N GLU A 574 -8.70 25.11 39.00
CA GLU A 574 -8.93 26.10 37.94
C GLU A 574 -7.80 26.07 36.90
N ARG A 575 -6.56 25.80 37.35
CA ARG A 575 -5.35 25.68 36.50
C ARG A 575 -5.52 24.74 35.32
N ARG A 576 -6.37 23.72 35.44
CA ARG A 576 -6.48 22.60 34.48
C ARG A 576 -7.36 22.89 33.26
N TYR A 577 -8.15 23.97 33.31
CA TYR A 577 -9.11 24.32 32.25
C TYR A 577 -8.75 25.61 31.52
N GLN A 578 -7.67 26.28 31.92
CA GLN A 578 -7.28 27.56 31.36
C GLN A 578 -6.51 27.39 30.04
N ALA A 579 -7.08 27.89 28.95
CA ALA A 579 -6.42 27.96 27.66
C ALA A 579 -6.69 29.34 27.04
N ASP A 580 -5.63 29.99 26.57
CA ASP A 580 -5.73 31.28 25.89
C ASP A 580 -5.60 31.06 24.38
N PRO A 581 -6.42 31.75 23.56
CA PRO A 581 -6.24 31.71 22.12
C PRO A 581 -4.93 32.38 21.73
N MET A 582 -4.30 31.88 20.67
CA MET A 582 -3.10 32.51 20.14
C MET A 582 -3.41 33.91 19.55
N GLU A 583 -2.38 34.73 19.39
CA GLU A 583 -2.47 36.03 18.73
C GLU A 583 -1.57 36.07 17.49
N ILE A 584 -2.08 36.66 16.40
CA ILE A 584 -1.33 36.91 15.18
C ILE A 584 -1.09 38.41 15.06
N ASP A 585 0.15 38.83 15.23
CA ASP A 585 0.62 40.21 15.02
C ASP A 585 1.24 40.33 13.62
N TYR A 586 0.43 40.82 12.68
CA TYR A 586 0.85 40.97 11.28
C TYR A 586 1.94 42.04 11.11
N ASP A 587 1.87 43.13 11.87
CA ASP A 587 2.82 44.25 11.79
C ASP A 587 4.19 43.85 12.37
N GLY A 588 4.18 43.17 13.52
CA GLY A 588 5.36 42.64 14.18
C GLY A 588 5.89 41.32 13.61
N ARG A 589 5.20 40.74 12.60
CA ARG A 589 5.46 39.41 12.02
C ARG A 589 5.58 38.32 13.10
N CYS A 590 4.71 38.36 14.09
CA CYS A 590 4.84 37.58 15.31
C CYS A 590 3.57 36.74 15.61
N LEU A 591 3.77 35.47 15.93
CA LEU A 591 2.75 34.60 16.50
C LEU A 591 3.00 34.47 18.00
N ARG A 592 2.02 34.78 18.85
CA ARG A 592 2.13 34.64 20.30
C ARG A 592 1.22 33.52 20.79
N LEU A 593 1.78 32.54 21.48
CA LEU A 593 1.05 31.41 22.06
C LEU A 593 1.34 31.32 23.56
N THR A 594 0.31 31.21 24.38
CA THR A 594 0.44 30.89 25.80
C THR A 594 -0.07 29.47 26.04
N LEU A 595 0.84 28.54 26.27
CA LEU A 595 0.54 27.12 26.43
C LEU A 595 0.50 26.76 27.92
N ASN A 596 -0.62 26.20 28.36
CA ASN A 596 -0.84 25.80 29.74
C ASN A 596 -0.23 24.40 30.00
N LEU A 597 0.84 24.34 30.78
CA LEU A 597 1.51 23.09 31.16
C LEU A 597 0.70 22.22 32.13
N MET A 598 -0.41 22.74 32.67
CA MET A 598 -1.30 22.05 33.60
C MET A 598 -2.65 21.68 32.97
N GLN A 599 -2.85 21.98 31.68
CA GLN A 599 -4.11 21.73 30.98
C GLN A 599 -4.49 20.25 31.00
N ARG A 600 -5.80 19.99 31.12
CA ARG A 600 -6.39 18.67 30.98
C ARG A 600 -7.79 18.76 30.38
N ALA A 601 -7.91 18.48 29.08
CA ALA A 601 -9.18 18.47 28.36
C ALA A 601 -9.65 17.05 27.99
N ILE A 602 -8.75 16.07 27.90
CA ILE A 602 -9.05 14.74 27.34
C ILE A 602 -8.54 13.64 28.28
N ASP A 603 -9.32 12.57 28.45
CA ASP A 603 -8.85 11.36 29.12
C ASP A 603 -7.57 10.85 28.41
N PRO A 604 -6.51 10.47 29.16
CA PRO A 604 -5.30 9.93 28.56
C PRO A 604 -5.65 8.71 27.70
N PRO A 605 -4.91 8.44 26.60
CA PRO A 605 -5.10 7.22 25.83
C PRO A 605 -5.05 6.00 26.75
N SER A 606 -5.96 5.03 26.57
CA SER A 606 -6.09 3.85 27.45
C SER A 606 -4.75 3.12 27.66
N ASN A 607 -3.93 3.03 26.61
CA ASN A 607 -2.60 2.41 26.68
C ASN A 607 -1.63 3.15 27.61
N LEU A 608 -1.62 4.48 27.55
CA LEU A 608 -0.75 5.32 28.38
C LEU A 608 -1.22 5.26 29.84
N GLU A 609 -2.54 5.28 30.03
CA GLU A 609 -3.16 5.20 31.33
C GLU A 609 -2.93 3.83 32.00
N GLU A 610 -3.07 2.72 31.28
CA GLU A 610 -2.78 1.37 31.78
C GLU A 610 -1.33 1.23 32.26
N GLN A 611 -0.38 1.86 31.58
CA GLN A 611 1.05 1.76 31.89
C GLN A 611 1.47 2.68 33.04
N ILE A 612 0.86 3.87 33.16
CA ILE A 612 1.28 4.89 34.14
C ILE A 612 0.45 4.87 35.42
N SER A 613 -0.85 4.58 35.34
CA SER A 613 -1.79 4.78 36.47
C SER A 613 -1.50 3.93 37.71
N ALA A 614 -0.75 2.83 37.55
CA ALA A 614 -0.28 2.01 38.67
C ALA A 614 0.79 2.72 39.54
N TYR A 615 1.50 3.70 38.98
CA TYR A 615 2.68 4.31 39.60
C TYR A 615 2.55 5.82 39.81
N ILE A 616 1.80 6.50 38.95
CA ILE A 616 1.58 7.95 39.03
C ILE A 616 0.08 8.19 39.02
N SER A 617 -0.37 9.08 39.91
CA SER A 617 -1.78 9.46 39.97
C SER A 617 -2.26 9.95 38.59
N PRO A 618 -3.35 9.39 38.05
CA PRO A 618 -3.95 9.85 36.79
C PRO A 618 -4.32 11.33 36.82
N PHE A 619 -4.56 11.89 38.01
CA PHE A 619 -4.84 13.31 38.21
C PHE A 619 -3.62 14.22 38.00
N LYS A 620 -2.41 13.65 37.92
CA LYS A 620 -1.14 14.36 37.70
C LYS A 620 -0.61 14.26 36.26
N LEU A 621 -1.34 13.60 35.36
CA LEU A 621 -0.98 13.46 33.94
C LEU A 621 -1.19 14.78 33.18
N THR A 622 -0.27 15.71 33.42
CA THR A 622 -0.24 17.05 32.82
C THR A 622 0.85 17.13 31.77
N PRO A 623 0.78 18.05 30.78
CA PRO A 623 1.87 18.27 29.85
C PRO A 623 3.23 18.46 30.53
N LEU A 624 3.28 19.15 31.67
CA LEU A 624 4.50 19.30 32.48
C LEU A 624 5.10 17.93 32.84
N LEU A 625 4.29 17.03 33.41
CA LEU A 625 4.74 15.71 33.83
C LEU A 625 5.18 14.87 32.63
N LEU A 626 4.38 14.85 31.56
CA LEU A 626 4.63 14.03 30.37
C LEU A 626 5.92 14.44 29.66
N LEU A 627 6.16 15.75 29.50
CA LEU A 627 7.40 16.27 28.91
C LEU A 627 8.62 15.97 29.78
N THR A 628 8.47 16.11 31.11
CA THR A 628 9.54 15.80 32.07
C THR A 628 9.89 14.31 32.06
N LEU A 629 8.87 13.44 31.98
CA LEU A 629 9.05 11.99 31.93
C LEU A 629 9.72 11.57 30.61
N SER A 630 9.28 12.14 29.47
CA SER A 630 9.91 11.89 28.17
C SER A 630 11.40 12.25 28.19
N GLN A 631 11.76 13.43 28.71
CA GLN A 631 13.17 13.82 28.83
C GLN A 631 13.95 12.93 29.80
N THR A 632 13.32 12.45 30.87
CA THR A 632 13.98 11.51 31.81
C THR A 632 14.30 10.18 31.13
N LEU A 633 13.41 9.68 30.25
CA LEU A 633 13.67 8.50 29.43
C LEU A 633 14.85 8.72 28.47
N ASP A 634 14.95 9.90 27.87
CA ASP A 634 16.10 10.24 27.02
C ASP A 634 17.42 10.26 27.81
N GLU A 635 17.43 10.83 29.01
CA GLU A 635 18.61 10.81 29.90
C GLU A 635 19.02 9.38 30.28
N GLU A 636 18.07 8.50 30.60
CA GLU A 636 18.35 7.10 30.91
C GLU A 636 18.82 6.31 29.68
N ARG A 637 18.33 6.67 28.48
CA ARG A 637 18.80 6.11 27.20
C ARG A 637 20.23 6.53 26.90
N GLU A 638 20.56 7.81 27.08
CA GLU A 638 21.93 8.32 26.91
C GLU A 638 22.93 7.65 27.87
N ARG A 639 22.48 7.30 29.08
CA ARG A 639 23.26 6.55 30.08
C ARG A 639 23.36 5.05 29.80
N ASN A 640 22.69 4.54 28.75
CA ASN A 640 22.54 3.12 28.46
C ASN A 640 21.94 2.31 29.63
N ALA A 641 21.07 2.94 30.42
CA ALA A 641 20.42 2.30 31.57
C ALA A 641 19.17 1.50 31.17
N ILE A 642 18.61 1.77 29.97
CA ILE A 642 17.44 1.06 29.43
C ILE A 642 17.87 -0.31 28.87
N PRO A 643 17.24 -1.42 29.30
CA PRO A 643 17.48 -2.74 28.70
C PRO A 643 17.17 -2.75 27.20
N LYS A 644 18.06 -3.36 26.38
CA LYS A 644 17.91 -3.41 24.92
C LYS A 644 16.61 -4.07 24.44
N THR A 645 16.05 -5.00 25.23
CA THR A 645 14.77 -5.66 24.94
C THR A 645 13.59 -4.70 25.02
N ASP A 646 13.71 -3.65 25.84
CA ASP A 646 12.61 -2.77 26.20
C ASP A 646 12.74 -1.42 25.47
N ASP A 647 13.96 -1.02 25.09
CA ASP A 647 14.25 0.30 24.49
C ASP A 647 13.45 0.59 23.22
N GLN A 648 13.26 -0.39 22.32
CA GLN A 648 12.43 -0.19 21.13
C GLN A 648 10.97 0.09 21.49
N PHE A 649 10.39 -0.66 22.43
CA PHE A 649 9.03 -0.44 22.89
C PHE A 649 8.90 0.94 23.57
N ILE A 650 9.88 1.30 24.41
CA ILE A 650 9.90 2.58 25.11
C ILE A 650 10.01 3.74 24.12
N GLN A 651 10.94 3.68 23.17
CA GLN A 651 11.18 4.76 22.21
C GLN A 651 9.99 4.96 21.25
N TYR A 652 9.49 3.89 20.64
CA TYR A 652 8.54 4.01 19.54
C TYR A 652 7.07 3.96 19.98
N ASN A 653 6.75 3.37 21.12
CA ASN A 653 5.37 3.32 21.63
C ASN A 653 5.21 4.25 22.83
N PHE A 654 5.84 3.93 23.97
CA PHE A 654 5.56 4.62 25.22
C PHE A 654 5.91 6.12 25.19
N GLN A 655 7.13 6.45 24.77
CA GLN A 655 7.60 7.83 24.71
C GLN A 655 6.89 8.65 23.62
N THR A 656 6.55 8.00 22.49
CA THR A 656 5.71 8.60 21.46
C THR A 656 4.34 8.98 22.01
N ASP A 657 3.70 8.10 22.78
CA ASP A 657 2.39 8.34 23.39
C ASP A 657 2.43 9.49 24.42
N LEU A 658 3.53 9.60 25.20
CA LEU A 658 3.74 10.74 26.12
C LEU A 658 3.76 12.07 25.37
N ILE A 659 4.56 12.15 24.30
CA ILE A 659 4.73 13.38 23.50
C ILE A 659 3.46 13.71 22.73
N GLU A 660 2.77 12.72 22.16
CA GLU A 660 1.52 12.89 21.43
C GLU A 660 0.43 13.45 22.34
N HIS A 661 0.29 12.89 23.55
CA HIS A 661 -0.70 13.37 24.51
C HIS A 661 -0.36 14.79 25.00
N ALA A 662 0.90 15.06 25.34
CA ALA A 662 1.34 16.42 25.70
C ALA A 662 1.08 17.42 24.57
N PHE A 663 1.32 17.04 23.32
CA PHE A 663 1.09 17.87 22.14
C PHE A 663 -0.39 18.22 21.95
N ARG A 664 -1.27 17.21 22.07
CA ARG A 664 -2.72 17.39 21.95
C ARG A 664 -3.29 18.33 23.01
N GLU A 665 -2.82 18.23 24.25
CA GLU A 665 -3.28 19.11 25.34
C GLU A 665 -2.76 20.55 25.19
N LEU A 666 -1.50 20.72 24.77
CA LEU A 666 -0.87 22.04 24.60
C LEU A 666 -1.41 22.79 23.37
N PHE A 667 -1.58 22.10 22.24
CA PHE A 667 -2.03 22.68 20.97
C PHE A 667 -3.50 22.30 20.70
N ASN A 668 -4.39 22.67 21.63
CA ASN A 668 -5.81 22.36 21.55
C ASN A 668 -6.61 23.37 20.70
N GLU A 669 -7.90 23.09 20.49
CA GLU A 669 -8.82 23.94 19.70
C GLU A 669 -8.96 25.36 20.25
N THR A 670 -8.86 25.56 21.57
CA THR A 670 -8.95 26.89 22.19
C THR A 670 -7.74 27.74 21.81
N VAL A 671 -6.53 27.17 21.86
CA VAL A 671 -5.30 27.84 21.40
C VAL A 671 -5.40 28.17 19.90
N GLY A 672 -5.94 27.25 19.11
CA GLY A 672 -6.08 27.39 17.66
C GLY A 672 -7.32 28.12 17.16
N MET A 673 -8.14 28.69 18.06
CA MET A 673 -9.41 29.35 17.71
C MET A 673 -9.29 30.39 16.57
N PRO A 674 -8.28 31.28 16.51
CA PRO A 674 -8.16 32.26 15.43
C PRO A 674 -7.98 31.66 14.03
N VAL A 675 -7.51 30.41 13.93
CA VAL A 675 -7.29 29.69 12.68
C VAL A 675 -8.22 28.49 12.50
N GLU A 676 -9.20 28.33 13.40
CA GLU A 676 -10.16 27.22 13.42
C GLU A 676 -9.48 25.84 13.28
N SER A 677 -8.40 25.63 14.03
CA SER A 677 -7.57 24.43 13.93
C SER A 677 -7.06 23.91 15.26
N ALA A 678 -6.45 22.73 15.23
CA ALA A 678 -5.80 22.10 16.38
C ALA A 678 -4.46 21.49 15.98
N GLN A 679 -3.60 21.21 16.97
CA GLN A 679 -2.32 20.53 16.81
C GLN A 679 -1.39 21.21 15.80
N GLU A 680 -0.74 20.47 14.91
CA GLU A 680 0.27 20.98 13.96
C GLU A 680 -0.30 22.03 13.01
N ARG A 681 -1.60 21.93 12.72
CA ARG A 681 -2.29 22.82 11.79
C ARG A 681 -2.44 24.22 12.34
N ILE A 682 -2.37 24.43 13.67
CA ILE A 682 -2.41 25.76 14.28
C ILE A 682 -1.27 26.61 13.73
N ILE A 683 -0.03 26.15 13.87
CA ILE A 683 1.17 26.88 13.47
C ILE A 683 1.26 26.97 11.94
N GLU A 684 0.93 25.88 11.23
CA GLU A 684 0.91 25.84 9.76
C GLU A 684 -0.01 26.92 9.17
N ILE A 685 -1.28 26.96 9.59
CA ILE A 685 -2.28 27.90 9.06
C ILE A 685 -1.97 29.32 9.54
N ALA A 686 -1.53 29.50 10.79
CA ALA A 686 -1.15 30.81 11.32
C ALA A 686 -0.03 31.45 10.50
N LEU A 687 1.03 30.68 10.20
CA LEU A 687 2.14 31.15 9.36
C LEU A 687 1.70 31.39 7.93
N GLN A 688 0.81 30.55 7.37
CA GLN A 688 0.26 30.79 6.04
C GLN A 688 -0.51 32.11 5.98
N GLN A 689 -1.40 32.38 6.95
CA GLN A 689 -2.14 33.64 7.03
C GLN A 689 -1.20 34.83 7.24
N LEU A 690 -0.19 34.69 8.08
CA LEU A 690 0.83 35.70 8.32
C LEU A 690 1.56 36.05 7.02
N PHE A 691 2.14 35.06 6.33
CA PHE A 691 2.91 35.30 5.11
C PHE A 691 2.04 35.76 3.93
N ASN A 692 0.80 35.29 3.80
CA ASN A 692 -0.14 35.81 2.80
C ASN A 692 -0.44 37.30 3.00
N THR A 693 -0.49 37.76 4.24
CA THR A 693 -0.76 39.16 4.57
C THR A 693 0.49 40.03 4.42
N VAL A 694 1.64 39.52 4.85
CA VAL A 694 2.92 40.24 4.82
C VAL A 694 3.50 40.30 3.40
N TYR A 695 3.28 39.26 2.59
CA TYR A 695 3.84 39.12 1.24
C TYR A 695 2.75 38.83 0.18
N PRO A 696 1.79 39.74 -0.05
CA PRO A 696 0.66 39.51 -0.94
C PRO A 696 1.05 39.38 -2.42
N ASP A 697 2.16 40.02 -2.82
CA ASP A 697 2.66 40.03 -4.20
C ASP A 697 3.78 38.99 -4.44
N TYR A 698 4.08 38.13 -3.46
CA TYR A 698 5.16 37.14 -3.57
C TYR A 698 4.75 35.99 -4.48
N GLU A 699 5.60 35.72 -5.47
CA GLU A 699 5.42 34.64 -6.44
C GLU A 699 6.72 33.84 -6.52
N PRO A 700 6.76 32.61 -5.96
CA PRO A 700 8.00 31.87 -5.79
C PRO A 700 8.55 31.30 -7.10
N LEU A 701 9.88 31.23 -7.18
CA LEU A 701 10.62 30.45 -8.18
C LEU A 701 11.05 29.08 -7.65
N VAL A 702 11.12 28.90 -6.33
CA VAL A 702 11.51 27.61 -5.70
C VAL A 702 10.28 26.69 -5.56
N VAL A 703 9.61 26.38 -6.67
CA VAL A 703 8.35 25.62 -6.66
C VAL A 703 8.56 24.10 -6.75
N VAL A 704 9.72 23.68 -7.27
CA VAL A 704 10.09 22.27 -7.49
C VAL A 704 11.55 22.04 -7.11
N GLY A 705 11.89 20.84 -6.65
CA GLY A 705 13.27 20.54 -6.18
C GLY A 705 14.36 20.75 -7.23
N ASN A 706 14.04 20.72 -8.53
CA ASN A 706 14.98 20.95 -9.64
C ASN A 706 14.81 22.32 -10.30
N TRP A 707 14.24 23.31 -9.59
CA TRP A 707 13.89 24.64 -10.13
C TRP A 707 15.07 25.32 -10.84
N THR A 708 16.28 25.28 -10.28
CA THR A 708 17.48 25.90 -10.87
C THR A 708 17.77 25.34 -12.27
N SER A 709 17.66 24.02 -12.45
CA SER A 709 17.86 23.38 -13.76
C SER A 709 16.75 23.73 -14.76
N SER A 710 15.52 23.90 -14.27
CA SER A 710 14.37 24.31 -15.09
C SER A 710 14.51 25.76 -15.55
N LEU A 711 14.95 26.66 -14.67
CA LEU A 711 15.23 28.04 -15.03
C LEU A 711 16.44 28.16 -15.96
N GLN A 712 17.47 27.32 -15.81
CA GLN A 712 18.58 27.29 -16.78
C GLN A 712 18.09 26.90 -18.18
N LYS A 713 17.20 25.91 -18.29
CA LYS A 713 16.58 25.54 -19.58
C LYS A 713 15.75 26.69 -20.16
N TYR A 714 15.02 27.43 -19.32
CA TYR A 714 14.29 28.63 -19.74
C TYR A 714 15.24 29.74 -20.22
N ARG A 715 16.33 30.01 -19.50
CA ARG A 715 17.37 30.96 -19.93
C ARG A 715 17.99 30.57 -21.27
N ASN A 716 18.30 29.28 -21.44
CA ASN A 716 18.79 28.76 -22.72
C ASN A 716 17.74 28.99 -23.82
N ALA A 717 16.46 28.74 -23.55
CA ALA A 717 15.39 29.00 -24.50
C ALA A 717 15.31 30.49 -24.90
N LEU A 718 15.43 31.41 -23.93
CA LEU A 718 15.48 32.85 -24.20
C LEU A 718 16.67 33.23 -25.11
N ALA A 719 17.84 32.61 -24.92
CA ALA A 719 19.02 32.87 -25.75
C ALA A 719 18.84 32.43 -27.22
N HIS A 720 17.99 31.42 -27.48
CA HIS A 720 17.66 30.97 -28.84
C HIS A 720 16.59 31.83 -29.53
N LEU A 721 15.93 32.75 -28.81
CA LEU A 721 15.02 33.72 -29.43
C LEU A 721 15.81 34.80 -30.15
N GLU A 722 15.40 35.16 -31.37
CA GLU A 722 16.15 36.05 -32.26
C GLU A 722 16.05 37.52 -31.82
N THR A 723 14.89 37.94 -31.29
CA THR A 723 14.64 39.36 -30.97
C THR A 723 14.56 39.63 -29.48
N ASN A 724 15.12 40.76 -29.02
CA ASN A 724 14.96 41.21 -27.63
C ASN A 724 13.47 41.40 -27.27
N TYR A 725 12.63 41.79 -28.22
CA TYR A 725 11.20 41.96 -28.01
C TYR A 725 10.45 40.65 -27.70
N GLU A 726 10.88 39.51 -28.27
CA GLU A 726 10.38 38.18 -27.88
C GLU A 726 10.88 37.78 -26.49
N ARG A 727 12.18 37.99 -26.22
CA ARG A 727 12.77 37.67 -24.92
C ARG A 727 12.14 38.47 -23.78
N GLN A 728 11.80 39.74 -24.04
CA GLN A 728 11.15 40.64 -23.10
C GLN A 728 9.62 40.43 -23.01
N GLY A 729 9.05 39.50 -23.78
CA GLY A 729 7.61 39.18 -23.73
C GLY A 729 6.69 40.21 -24.39
N GLN A 730 7.23 41.14 -25.17
CA GLN A 730 6.45 42.17 -25.88
C GLN A 730 5.74 41.61 -27.11
N VAL A 731 6.32 40.57 -27.73
CA VAL A 731 5.75 39.87 -28.90
C VAL A 731 5.67 38.37 -28.60
N THR A 732 4.67 37.69 -29.16
CA THR A 732 4.55 36.24 -29.09
C THR A 732 5.52 35.55 -30.04
N PHE A 733 6.05 34.41 -29.60
CA PHE A 733 6.76 33.47 -30.46
C PHE A 733 5.76 32.49 -31.08
N GLU A 734 5.78 32.36 -32.41
CA GLU A 734 4.89 31.45 -33.16
C GLU A 734 5.66 30.21 -33.58
N GLY A 735 5.12 29.03 -33.25
CA GLY A 735 5.75 27.76 -33.62
C GLY A 735 4.86 26.56 -33.30
N THR A 736 5.24 25.40 -33.82
CA THR A 736 4.61 24.14 -33.40
C THR A 736 5.01 23.82 -31.96
N LYS A 737 4.21 22.98 -31.29
CA LYS A 737 4.49 22.54 -29.93
C LYS A 737 5.88 21.90 -29.77
N GLU A 738 6.32 21.18 -30.80
CA GLU A 738 7.62 20.51 -30.85
C GLU A 738 8.78 21.51 -31.01
N GLN A 739 8.61 22.55 -31.85
CA GLN A 739 9.58 23.63 -31.98
C GLN A 739 9.76 24.38 -30.65
N ILE A 740 8.66 24.69 -29.96
CA ILE A 740 8.70 25.39 -28.67
C ILE A 740 9.34 24.49 -27.59
N ALA A 741 9.04 23.19 -27.56
CA ALA A 741 9.65 22.26 -26.62
C ALA A 741 11.17 22.12 -26.87
N ASN A 742 11.60 22.13 -28.13
CA ASN A 742 13.01 22.06 -28.53
C ASN A 742 13.82 23.29 -28.09
N LEU A 743 13.24 24.50 -28.08
CA LEU A 743 13.91 25.70 -27.53
C LEU A 743 14.38 25.49 -26.08
N PHE A 744 13.58 24.76 -25.30
CA PHE A 744 13.85 24.44 -23.91
C PHE A 744 14.69 23.18 -23.73
N THR A 745 15.02 22.47 -24.80
CA THR A 745 15.58 21.10 -24.77
C THR A 745 14.70 20.13 -23.96
N LEU A 746 13.37 20.25 -24.10
CA LEU A 746 12.37 19.46 -23.39
C LEU A 746 11.50 18.65 -24.35
N THR A 747 10.83 17.62 -23.83
CA THR A 747 9.73 16.94 -24.54
C THR A 747 8.44 17.76 -24.44
N ASN A 748 7.44 17.44 -25.28
CA ASN A 748 6.10 18.07 -25.22
C ASN A 748 5.43 17.95 -23.85
N THR A 749 5.68 16.87 -23.11
CA THR A 749 5.20 16.68 -21.73
C THR A 749 6.01 17.49 -20.72
N GLY A 750 7.33 17.56 -20.92
CA GLY A 750 8.22 18.40 -20.12
C GLY A 750 7.86 19.88 -20.21
N LEU A 751 7.52 20.38 -21.41
CA LEU A 751 7.07 21.76 -21.63
C LEU A 751 5.78 22.08 -20.84
N HIS A 752 4.80 21.16 -20.84
CA HIS A 752 3.57 21.31 -20.06
C HIS A 752 3.83 21.33 -18.54
N SER A 753 4.72 20.45 -18.06
CA SER A 753 5.13 20.44 -16.66
C SER A 753 5.83 21.72 -16.24
N PHE A 754 6.68 22.27 -17.13
CA PHE A 754 7.35 23.55 -16.93
C PHE A 754 6.32 24.69 -16.83
N ALA A 755 5.40 24.80 -17.79
CA ALA A 755 4.37 25.85 -17.79
C ALA A 755 3.44 25.77 -16.57
N ARG A 756 3.17 24.56 -16.04
CA ARG A 756 2.41 24.39 -14.80
C ARG A 756 3.19 24.80 -13.55
N SER A 757 4.50 24.59 -13.54
CA SER A 757 5.36 24.91 -12.39
C SER A 757 5.76 26.40 -12.37
N PHE A 758 5.83 27.03 -13.54
CA PHE A 758 6.23 28.43 -13.72
C PHE A 758 5.22 29.21 -14.59
N PRO A 759 3.95 29.34 -14.18
CA PRO A 759 2.89 29.93 -15.00
C PRO A 759 3.12 31.42 -15.31
N LYS A 760 3.93 32.12 -14.51
CA LYS A 760 4.23 33.56 -14.69
C LYS A 760 5.37 33.83 -15.67
N LEU A 761 6.14 32.82 -16.07
CA LEU A 761 7.26 32.97 -17.00
C LEU A 761 6.87 32.69 -18.46
N ILE A 762 5.79 31.94 -18.69
CA ILE A 762 5.36 31.55 -20.02
C ILE A 762 3.83 31.37 -20.10
N ASP A 763 3.20 32.04 -21.06
CA ASP A 763 1.74 31.97 -21.31
C ASP A 763 1.44 31.40 -22.71
N GLY A 764 0.31 30.73 -22.86
CA GLY A 764 -0.19 30.18 -24.13
C GLY A 764 0.13 28.71 -24.41
N VAL A 765 0.97 28.05 -23.58
CA VAL A 765 1.42 26.65 -23.80
C VAL A 765 0.25 25.64 -23.78
N SER A 766 -0.75 25.85 -22.92
CA SER A 766 -1.94 24.98 -22.82
C SER A 766 -2.88 25.09 -24.02
N LYS A 767 -2.75 26.16 -24.83
CA LYS A 767 -3.60 26.46 -26.00
C LYS A 767 -2.97 26.02 -27.32
N LEU A 768 -1.80 25.38 -27.29
CA LEU A 768 -1.07 24.96 -28.50
C LEU A 768 -1.74 23.75 -29.18
N PRO A 769 -2.09 23.83 -30.47
CA PRO A 769 -2.63 22.71 -31.24
C PRO A 769 -1.55 21.63 -31.48
N GLY A 770 -1.94 20.35 -31.44
CA GLY A 770 -0.99 19.22 -31.49
C GLY A 770 -0.22 19.05 -32.82
N LYS A 771 -0.72 19.58 -33.93
CA LYS A 771 -0.07 19.53 -35.26
C LYS A 771 0.00 20.89 -35.98
N GLY A 772 -0.41 21.99 -35.33
CA GLY A 772 -0.46 23.33 -35.92
C GLY A 772 0.52 24.30 -35.26
N ALA A 773 0.77 25.42 -35.91
CA ALA A 773 1.46 26.55 -35.29
C ALA A 773 0.55 27.17 -34.22
N GLY A 774 1.11 27.45 -33.05
CA GLY A 774 0.46 28.24 -32.00
C GLY A 774 1.42 29.30 -31.46
N ALA A 775 0.90 30.20 -30.63
CA ALA A 775 1.63 31.35 -30.13
C ALA A 775 1.88 31.22 -28.61
N VAL A 776 3.11 31.46 -28.19
CA VAL A 776 3.52 31.47 -26.78
C VAL A 776 4.16 32.81 -26.44
N ARG A 777 3.90 33.33 -25.24
CA ARG A 777 4.49 34.58 -24.74
C ARG A 777 5.42 34.30 -23.56
N PHE A 778 6.65 34.79 -23.63
CA PHE A 778 7.62 34.73 -22.53
C PHE A 778 7.39 35.91 -21.58
N THR A 779 6.43 35.78 -20.66
CA THR A 779 6.01 36.86 -19.76
C THR A 779 7.07 37.19 -18.71
N LEU A 780 7.08 38.46 -18.25
CA LEU A 780 7.96 38.90 -17.16
C LEU A 780 7.40 38.46 -15.81
N HIS A 781 8.29 37.99 -14.95
CA HIS A 781 7.95 37.69 -13.56
C HIS A 781 7.59 38.97 -12.79
N PRO A 782 6.71 38.93 -11.78
CA PRO A 782 6.38 40.11 -10.95
C PRO A 782 7.60 40.83 -10.38
N LEU A 783 8.58 40.09 -9.84
CA LEU A 783 9.84 40.70 -9.39
C LEU A 783 10.63 41.38 -10.52
N GLU A 784 10.65 40.84 -11.75
CA GLU A 784 11.29 41.51 -12.90
C GLU A 784 10.64 42.88 -13.17
N VAL A 785 9.31 42.96 -13.06
CA VAL A 785 8.55 44.20 -13.23
C VAL A 785 8.86 45.20 -12.12
N MET A 786 8.92 44.74 -10.86
CA MET A 786 9.28 45.58 -9.72
C MET A 786 10.72 46.12 -9.83
N VAL A 787 11.69 45.27 -10.18
CA VAL A 787 13.09 45.69 -10.37
C VAL A 787 13.21 46.73 -11.47
N ARG A 788 12.46 46.60 -12.58
CA ARG A 788 12.40 47.64 -13.62
C ARG A 788 11.85 48.96 -13.08
N HIS A 789 10.81 48.92 -12.26
CA HIS A 789 10.27 50.12 -11.65
C HIS A 789 11.29 50.79 -10.70
N TRP A 790 11.99 50.00 -9.87
CA TRP A 790 13.05 50.50 -9.00
C TRP A 790 14.21 51.12 -9.79
N LEU A 791 14.56 50.55 -10.95
CA LEU A 791 15.55 51.14 -11.87
C LEU A 791 15.07 52.48 -12.44
N GLN A 792 13.81 52.59 -12.85
CA GLN A 792 13.23 53.84 -13.36
C GLN A 792 13.21 54.97 -12.33
N GLU A 793 12.94 54.64 -11.07
CA GLU A 793 12.96 55.57 -9.94
C GLU A 793 14.38 55.96 -9.51
N SER A 794 15.41 55.20 -9.92
CA SER A 794 16.77 55.42 -9.48
C SER A 794 17.28 56.81 -9.88
N PRO A 795 17.84 57.60 -8.94
CA PRO A 795 18.45 58.89 -9.26
C PRO A 795 19.77 58.74 -10.02
N HIS A 796 20.36 57.54 -10.05
CA HIS A 796 21.63 57.30 -10.70
C HIS A 796 21.46 57.05 -12.20
N LYS A 797 22.01 57.97 -12.98
CA LYS A 797 22.02 57.95 -14.45
C LYS A 797 23.44 57.74 -14.97
N GLU A 798 23.56 57.08 -16.11
CA GLU A 798 24.81 56.83 -16.82
C GLU A 798 24.57 56.97 -18.32
N THR A 799 25.42 57.72 -19.01
CA THR A 799 25.32 57.87 -20.47
C THR A 799 26.13 56.77 -21.15
N ALA A 800 25.49 55.99 -22.03
CA ALA A 800 26.14 55.01 -22.86
C ALA A 800 26.01 55.38 -24.34
N GLN A 801 27.08 55.15 -25.11
CA GLN A 801 27.02 55.28 -26.58
C GLN A 801 26.77 53.91 -27.20
N ALA A 802 25.72 53.83 -28.02
CA ALA A 802 25.39 52.64 -28.80
C ALA A 802 24.93 53.08 -30.19
N ALA A 803 25.44 52.46 -31.25
CA ALA A 803 25.10 52.75 -32.65
C ALA A 803 25.21 54.24 -33.07
N GLY A 804 26.10 55.02 -32.44
CA GLY A 804 26.30 56.44 -32.76
C GLY A 804 25.37 57.41 -32.03
N GLU A 805 24.40 56.91 -31.25
CA GLU A 805 23.53 57.72 -30.39
C GLU A 805 23.93 57.60 -28.91
N THR A 806 23.66 58.65 -28.13
CA THR A 806 23.91 58.66 -26.68
C THR A 806 22.62 58.39 -25.94
N TYR A 807 22.56 57.28 -25.22
CA TYR A 807 21.42 56.87 -24.38
C TYR A 807 21.70 57.19 -22.91
N GLU A 808 20.70 57.74 -22.23
CA GLU A 808 20.74 57.95 -20.79
C GLU A 808 20.11 56.74 -20.08
N LEU A 809 20.94 55.94 -19.41
CA LEU A 809 20.56 54.70 -18.75
C LEU A 809 20.46 54.88 -17.24
N ARG A 810 19.47 54.24 -16.61
CA ARG A 810 19.39 54.19 -15.14
C ARG A 810 20.19 53.02 -14.59
N ARG A 811 20.73 53.18 -13.38
CA ARG A 811 21.43 52.11 -12.65
C ARG A 811 21.05 52.07 -11.18
N LEU A 812 21.10 50.89 -10.55
CA LEU A 812 20.77 50.70 -9.14
C LEU A 812 21.82 49.77 -8.48
N PRO A 813 22.30 50.05 -7.26
CA PRO A 813 23.19 49.14 -6.55
C PRO A 813 22.52 47.78 -6.33
N LYS A 814 23.27 46.68 -6.46
CA LYS A 814 22.70 45.34 -6.27
C LYS A 814 22.14 45.12 -4.86
N HIS A 815 22.83 45.57 -3.80
CA HIS A 815 22.38 45.35 -2.41
C HIS A 815 20.98 45.94 -2.16
N GLU A 816 20.68 47.12 -2.71
CA GLU A 816 19.37 47.76 -2.60
C GLU A 816 18.27 46.92 -3.26
N ILE A 817 18.60 46.19 -4.35
CA ILE A 817 17.67 45.26 -4.98
C ILE A 817 17.39 44.06 -4.06
N TYR A 818 18.41 43.48 -3.42
CA TYR A 818 18.20 42.38 -2.47
C TYR A 818 17.37 42.84 -1.28
N ASP A 819 17.66 44.02 -0.71
CA ASP A 819 16.93 44.53 0.45
C ASP A 819 15.45 44.75 0.11
N ARG A 820 15.16 45.43 -1.02
CA ARG A 820 13.77 45.62 -1.48
C ARG A 820 13.08 44.30 -1.87
N ALA A 821 13.81 43.33 -2.43
CA ALA A 821 13.27 42.01 -2.77
C ALA A 821 12.92 41.20 -1.51
N ARG A 822 13.78 41.23 -0.47
CA ARG A 822 13.50 40.61 0.83
C ARG A 822 12.31 41.23 1.53
N GLU A 823 12.16 42.55 1.46
CA GLU A 823 10.96 43.24 1.97
C GLU A 823 9.67 42.73 1.32
N ARG A 824 9.75 42.24 0.08
CA ARG A 824 8.65 41.63 -0.67
C ARG A 824 8.57 40.10 -0.53
N GLY A 825 9.40 39.49 0.31
CA GLY A 825 9.38 38.06 0.63
C GLY A 825 10.21 37.17 -0.30
N TYR A 826 11.01 37.75 -1.20
CA TYR A 826 11.89 36.99 -2.09
C TYR A 826 13.18 36.54 -1.42
N LEU A 827 13.57 35.29 -1.68
CA LEU A 827 14.85 34.75 -1.22
C LEU A 827 16.01 35.30 -2.06
N ASP A 828 17.21 35.40 -1.50
CA ASP A 828 18.39 35.91 -2.22
C ASP A 828 18.68 35.11 -3.49
N LYS A 829 18.56 33.78 -3.44
CA LYS A 829 18.74 32.89 -4.58
C LYS A 829 17.65 33.05 -5.67
N GLU A 830 16.44 33.45 -5.29
CA GLU A 830 15.38 33.78 -6.24
C GLU A 830 15.68 35.11 -6.92
N THR A 831 16.16 36.08 -6.13
CA THR A 831 16.62 37.38 -6.63
C THR A 831 17.76 37.20 -7.63
N ASP A 832 18.75 36.34 -7.33
CA ASP A 832 19.82 35.97 -8.26
C ASP A 832 19.27 35.44 -9.58
N ALA A 833 18.38 34.45 -9.52
CA ALA A 833 17.78 33.85 -10.71
C ALA A 833 16.97 34.88 -11.52
N ILE A 834 16.24 35.79 -10.85
CA ILE A 834 15.51 36.87 -11.52
C ILE A 834 16.46 37.82 -12.22
N LEU A 835 17.54 38.25 -11.56
CA LEU A 835 18.53 39.14 -12.18
C LEU A 835 19.19 38.47 -13.40
N GLU A 836 19.51 37.18 -13.31
CA GLU A 836 20.02 36.40 -14.44
C GLU A 836 19.03 36.27 -15.60
N LEU A 837 17.72 36.14 -15.29
CA LEU A 837 16.66 36.16 -16.29
C LEU A 837 16.57 37.53 -16.96
N MET A 838 16.58 38.62 -16.19
CA MET A 838 16.53 39.98 -16.75
C MET A 838 17.72 40.26 -17.68
N VAL A 839 18.91 39.75 -17.36
CA VAL A 839 20.09 39.79 -18.25
C VAL A 839 19.87 38.96 -19.51
N ALA A 840 19.39 37.72 -19.38
CA ALA A 840 19.08 36.86 -20.53
C ALA A 840 18.01 37.47 -21.46
N ARG A 841 17.10 38.28 -20.90
CA ARG A 841 16.10 39.03 -21.66
C ARG A 841 16.62 40.32 -22.30
N GLY A 842 17.84 40.75 -21.97
CA GLY A 842 18.36 42.03 -22.40
C GLY A 842 17.57 43.22 -21.84
N LEU A 843 17.04 43.10 -20.61
CA LEU A 843 16.42 44.21 -19.88
C LEU A 843 17.46 45.01 -19.10
N VAL A 844 18.49 44.33 -18.62
CA VAL A 844 19.54 44.88 -17.75
C VAL A 844 20.89 44.26 -18.09
N GLU A 845 21.96 44.95 -17.73
CA GLU A 845 23.34 44.46 -17.81
C GLU A 845 24.00 44.53 -16.44
N HIS A 846 24.90 43.58 -16.16
CA HIS A 846 25.74 43.64 -14.97
C HIS A 846 26.96 44.51 -15.21
N ASP A 847 27.12 45.58 -14.43
CA ASP A 847 28.41 46.26 -14.33
C ASP A 847 29.29 45.53 -13.30
N ILE A 848 30.05 44.55 -13.81
CA ILE A 848 30.93 43.67 -13.02
C ILE A 848 31.98 44.46 -12.23
N ARG A 849 32.32 45.70 -12.64
CA ARG A 849 33.38 46.49 -11.99
C ARG A 849 32.89 47.33 -10.81
N ARG A 850 31.57 47.51 -10.63
CA ARG A 850 31.03 48.47 -9.64
C ARG A 850 29.87 47.96 -8.78
N GLY A 851 29.37 46.74 -8.97
CA GLY A 851 28.28 46.20 -8.14
C GLY A 851 26.90 46.83 -8.41
N TYR A 852 26.73 47.45 -9.59
CA TYR A 852 25.47 48.03 -10.06
C TYR A 852 24.80 47.13 -11.10
N LEU A 853 23.47 47.20 -11.13
CA LEU A 853 22.64 46.76 -12.24
C LEU A 853 22.28 47.98 -13.08
N ARG A 854 22.48 47.93 -14.41
CA ARG A 854 22.12 49.03 -15.32
C ARG A 854 21.08 48.58 -16.34
N GLU A 855 20.25 49.50 -16.82
CA GLU A 855 19.35 49.23 -17.95
C GLU A 855 20.14 48.87 -19.22
N ALA A 856 19.63 47.92 -20.00
CA ALA A 856 20.21 47.55 -21.28
C ALA A 856 19.65 48.42 -22.42
N VAL A 857 20.48 48.79 -23.40
CA VAL A 857 20.03 49.52 -24.59
C VAL A 857 19.22 48.58 -25.48
N THR A 858 17.91 48.80 -25.61
CA THR A 858 17.06 48.02 -26.53
C THR A 858 17.01 48.74 -27.88
N GLN A 859 17.67 48.19 -28.90
CA GLN A 859 17.66 48.73 -30.26
C GLN A 859 16.42 48.26 -31.04
N ALA A 860 15.69 49.18 -31.67
CA ALA A 860 14.70 48.86 -32.69
C ALA A 860 15.40 48.61 -34.04
N PRO A 861 14.98 47.62 -34.85
CA PRO A 861 15.48 47.44 -36.21
C PRO A 861 15.29 48.69 -37.08
N SER A 862 16.29 49.07 -37.87
CA SER A 862 16.15 50.16 -38.85
C SER A 862 15.21 49.77 -40.00
N VAL A 863 14.41 50.73 -40.50
CA VAL A 863 13.58 50.56 -41.71
C VAL A 863 14.46 50.25 -42.93
N ASP A 864 15.69 50.78 -42.97
CA ASP A 864 16.63 50.58 -44.07
C ASP A 864 17.19 49.15 -44.11
N GLU A 865 17.37 48.52 -42.94
CA GLU A 865 17.75 47.09 -42.86
C GLU A 865 16.64 46.20 -43.42
N LEU A 866 15.37 46.47 -43.04
CA LEU A 866 14.22 45.72 -43.54
C LEU A 866 14.04 45.88 -45.05
N GLU A 867 14.23 47.08 -45.58
CA GLU A 867 14.17 47.30 -47.03
C GLU A 867 15.30 46.56 -47.76
N THR A 868 16.49 46.52 -47.18
CA THR A 868 17.62 45.75 -47.73
C THR A 868 17.29 44.25 -47.76
N GLU A 869 16.77 43.70 -46.67
CA GLU A 869 16.35 42.29 -46.59
C GLU A 869 15.22 41.93 -47.57
N ILE A 870 14.25 42.83 -47.78
CA ILE A 870 13.18 42.65 -48.77
C ILE A 870 13.73 42.69 -50.20
N ASN A 871 14.67 43.59 -50.48
CA ASN A 871 15.29 43.68 -51.80
C ASN A 871 16.15 42.44 -52.10
N GLU A 872 16.88 41.91 -51.11
CA GLU A 872 17.57 40.63 -51.22
C GLU A 872 16.59 39.49 -51.51
N TRP A 873 15.49 39.40 -50.74
CA TRP A 873 14.44 38.40 -50.93
C TRP A 873 13.83 38.46 -52.35
N LEU A 874 13.53 39.65 -52.86
CA LEU A 874 13.06 39.86 -54.23
C LEU A 874 14.10 39.42 -55.28
N THR A 875 15.39 39.59 -54.99
CA THR A 875 16.49 39.20 -55.89
C THR A 875 16.67 37.68 -55.92
N GLU A 876 16.57 37.02 -54.76
CA GLU A 876 16.57 35.56 -54.63
C GLU A 876 15.38 34.92 -55.37
N LEU A 877 14.17 35.48 -55.19
CA LEU A 877 12.95 35.05 -55.89
C LEU A 877 13.06 35.17 -57.41
N LYS A 878 13.57 36.31 -57.91
CA LYS A 878 13.82 36.49 -59.35
C LYS A 878 14.80 35.46 -59.88
N THR A 879 15.84 35.14 -59.11
CA THR A 879 16.86 34.15 -59.48
C THR A 879 16.23 32.76 -59.60
N LEU A 880 15.49 32.30 -58.59
CA LEU A 880 14.86 30.97 -58.58
C LEU A 880 13.75 30.83 -59.64
N ARG A 881 12.89 31.84 -59.84
CA ARG A 881 11.84 31.80 -60.88
C ARG A 881 12.39 31.67 -62.30
N SER A 882 13.64 32.06 -62.52
CA SER A 882 14.29 31.93 -63.84
C SER A 882 14.65 30.50 -64.23
N ALA A 883 14.70 29.55 -63.27
CA ALA A 883 14.86 28.12 -63.52
C ALA A 883 13.58 27.32 -63.26
N PHE A 884 12.73 27.77 -62.32
CA PHE A 884 11.52 27.05 -61.90
C PHE A 884 10.25 27.91 -62.09
N PRO A 885 9.89 28.28 -63.32
CA PRO A 885 8.80 29.24 -63.57
C PRO A 885 7.39 28.71 -63.22
N GLN A 886 7.22 27.38 -63.12
CA GLN A 886 5.93 26.73 -62.86
C GLN A 886 5.65 26.45 -61.38
N ASP A 887 6.53 26.85 -60.46
CA ASP A 887 6.35 26.57 -59.03
C ASP A 887 5.39 27.58 -58.37
N GLN A 888 4.26 27.06 -57.85
CA GLN A 888 3.20 27.85 -57.24
C GLN A 888 3.65 28.57 -55.95
N LEU A 889 4.60 28.00 -55.20
CA LEU A 889 5.11 28.61 -53.96
C LEU A 889 5.95 29.84 -54.26
N LEU A 890 6.79 29.80 -55.31
CA LEU A 890 7.56 30.96 -55.77
C LEU A 890 6.67 32.11 -56.24
N ALA A 891 5.51 31.82 -56.82
CA ALA A 891 4.53 32.83 -57.22
C ALA A 891 3.85 33.50 -56.00
N ASN A 892 3.50 32.71 -54.99
CA ASN A 892 2.87 33.20 -53.76
C ASN A 892 3.85 34.06 -52.92
N SER A 893 5.11 33.61 -52.76
CA SER A 893 6.13 34.37 -52.03
C SER A 893 6.53 35.67 -52.75
N ALA A 894 6.46 35.72 -54.08
CA ALA A 894 6.64 36.97 -54.82
C ALA A 894 5.52 37.99 -54.55
N ALA A 895 4.26 37.56 -54.50
CA ALA A 895 3.16 38.43 -54.11
C ALA A 895 3.26 38.90 -52.64
N ALA A 896 3.78 38.05 -51.76
CA ALA A 896 4.05 38.41 -50.36
C ALA A 896 5.19 39.44 -50.23
N ALA A 897 6.25 39.32 -51.03
CA ALA A 897 7.36 40.26 -51.07
C ALA A 897 6.94 41.65 -51.58
N GLU A 898 6.10 41.72 -52.62
CA GLU A 898 5.54 42.99 -53.11
C GLU A 898 4.65 43.66 -52.04
N LYS A 899 3.89 42.87 -51.29
CA LYS A 899 3.09 43.38 -50.17
C LYS A 899 4.00 43.90 -49.04
N ALA A 900 5.06 43.19 -48.69
CA ALA A 900 6.04 43.63 -47.68
C ALA A 900 6.76 44.92 -48.10
N GLN A 901 7.09 45.08 -49.39
CA GLN A 901 7.69 46.30 -49.92
C GLN A 901 6.74 47.51 -49.80
N LYS A 902 5.44 47.33 -50.09
CA LYS A 902 4.41 48.37 -49.87
C LYS A 902 4.27 48.75 -48.40
N THR A 903 4.19 47.77 -47.50
CA THR A 903 4.13 48.02 -46.05
C THR A 903 5.39 48.76 -45.55
N THR A 904 6.57 48.44 -46.08
CA THR A 904 7.82 49.10 -45.69
C THR A 904 7.88 50.56 -46.16
N ALA A 905 7.34 50.86 -47.35
CA ALA A 905 7.19 52.23 -47.83
C ALA A 905 6.20 53.05 -46.98
N GLU A 906 5.13 52.44 -46.48
CA GLU A 906 4.19 53.06 -45.54
C GLU A 906 4.83 53.30 -44.16
N LEU A 907 5.64 52.35 -43.66
CA LEU A 907 6.37 52.46 -42.40
C LEU A 907 7.46 53.55 -42.42
N ARG A 908 8.00 53.91 -43.59
CA ARG A 908 8.87 55.10 -43.74
C ARG A 908 8.16 56.41 -43.48
N GLN A 909 6.86 56.50 -43.76
CA GLN A 909 6.06 57.71 -43.56
C GLN A 909 5.45 57.78 -42.15
N LYS A 910 5.11 56.63 -41.55
CA LYS A 910 4.64 56.51 -40.18
C LYS A 910 5.38 55.37 -39.46
N PRO A 911 6.44 55.68 -38.68
CA PRO A 911 7.17 54.68 -37.92
C PRO A 911 6.24 53.95 -36.95
N ASN A 912 6.17 52.63 -37.07
CA ASN A 912 5.48 51.76 -36.11
C ASN A 912 6.36 50.54 -35.86
N GLU A 913 7.03 50.52 -34.71
CA GLU A 913 8.02 49.50 -34.35
C GLU A 913 7.44 48.08 -34.34
N VAL A 914 6.19 47.91 -33.90
CA VAL A 914 5.52 46.60 -33.86
C VAL A 914 5.25 46.08 -35.27
N LEU A 915 4.78 46.94 -36.18
CA LEU A 915 4.55 46.57 -37.58
C LEU A 915 5.86 46.33 -38.32
N LEU A 916 6.93 47.05 -37.99
CA LEU A 916 8.28 46.87 -38.54
C LEU A 916 8.84 45.50 -38.15
N LEU A 917 8.73 45.14 -36.87
CA LEU A 917 9.19 43.85 -36.36
C LEU A 917 8.39 42.67 -36.93
N ASN A 918 7.07 42.80 -37.01
CA ASN A 918 6.20 41.78 -37.64
C ASN A 918 6.50 41.62 -39.14
N SER A 919 6.83 42.71 -39.82
CA SER A 919 7.21 42.67 -41.24
C SER A 919 8.57 41.99 -41.43
N ARG A 920 9.56 42.28 -40.58
CA ARG A 920 10.88 41.61 -40.59
C ARG A 920 10.76 40.11 -40.34
N LYS A 921 10.01 39.70 -39.29
CA LYS A 921 9.74 38.28 -39.01
C LYS A 921 9.08 37.57 -40.18
N ARG A 922 8.13 38.22 -40.85
CA ARG A 922 7.47 37.65 -42.03
C ARG A 922 8.43 37.50 -43.20
N VAL A 923 9.32 38.46 -43.44
CA VAL A 923 10.37 38.37 -44.46
C VAL A 923 11.35 37.24 -44.16
N GLN A 924 11.80 37.11 -42.91
CA GLN A 924 12.68 36.01 -42.49
C GLN A 924 12.02 34.65 -42.63
N TYR A 925 10.76 34.51 -42.20
CA TYR A 925 9.99 33.28 -42.38
C TYR A 925 9.91 32.88 -43.86
N GLU A 926 9.56 33.81 -44.74
CA GLU A 926 9.46 33.54 -46.18
C GLU A 926 10.83 33.24 -46.84
N ARG A 927 11.92 33.89 -46.39
CA ARG A 927 13.28 33.55 -46.83
C ARG A 927 13.70 32.15 -46.36
N GLN A 928 13.31 31.74 -45.15
CA GLN A 928 13.55 30.39 -44.66
C GLN A 928 12.76 29.35 -45.48
N GLN A 929 11.51 29.63 -45.81
CA GLN A 929 10.72 28.78 -46.72
C GLN A 929 11.37 28.68 -48.11
N LEU A 930 11.96 29.77 -48.62
CA LEU A 930 12.70 29.74 -49.88
C LEU A 930 13.99 28.92 -49.82
N SER A 931 14.72 28.97 -48.70
CA SER A 931 15.89 28.13 -48.50
C SER A 931 15.50 26.65 -48.49
N LEU A 932 14.43 26.29 -47.79
CA LEU A 932 13.91 24.91 -47.77
C LEU A 932 13.47 24.46 -49.17
N LEU A 933 12.77 25.32 -49.91
CA LEU A 933 12.39 25.04 -51.29
C LEU A 933 13.61 24.89 -52.20
N ALA A 934 14.66 25.72 -52.03
CA ALA A 934 15.90 25.60 -52.78
C ALA A 934 16.61 24.26 -52.50
N ASP A 935 16.63 23.81 -51.25
CA ASP A 935 17.15 22.48 -50.87
C ASP A 935 16.32 21.34 -51.45
N GLU A 936 15.00 21.48 -51.48
CA GLU A 936 14.12 20.51 -52.15
C GLU A 936 14.39 20.44 -53.66
N LYS A 937 14.53 21.59 -54.32
CA LYS A 937 14.88 21.65 -55.76
C LYS A 937 16.28 21.11 -56.02
N HIS A 938 17.23 21.36 -55.13
CA HIS A 938 18.58 20.81 -55.20
C HIS A 938 18.58 19.28 -55.14
N LYS A 939 17.84 18.70 -54.18
CA LYS A 939 17.65 17.24 -54.08
C LYS A 939 16.93 16.66 -55.30
N ALA A 940 15.92 17.36 -55.80
CA ALA A 940 15.20 16.95 -57.02
C ALA A 940 16.13 16.93 -58.24
N LEU A 941 16.92 17.99 -58.46
CA LEU A 941 17.89 18.05 -59.57
C LEU A 941 18.99 17.00 -59.46
N LEU A 942 19.47 16.68 -58.25
CA LEU A 942 20.42 15.60 -58.05
C LEU A 942 19.81 14.25 -58.45
N LYS A 943 18.53 14.02 -58.11
CA LYS A 943 17.79 12.82 -58.52
C LYS A 943 17.59 12.77 -60.04
N ASP A 944 17.29 13.90 -60.68
CA ASP A 944 17.10 13.99 -62.12
C ASP A 944 18.43 13.74 -62.87
N ALA A 945 19.54 14.34 -62.43
CA ALA A 945 20.87 14.08 -62.98
C ALA A 945 21.30 12.60 -62.85
N VAL A 946 21.04 11.97 -61.70
CA VAL A 946 21.26 10.53 -61.50
C VAL A 946 20.41 9.69 -62.46
N THR A 947 19.16 10.11 -62.68
CA THR A 947 18.23 9.43 -63.58
C THR A 947 18.71 9.54 -65.03
N LEU A 948 19.20 10.70 -65.47
CA LEU A 948 19.73 10.91 -66.81
C LEU A 948 20.92 9.99 -67.13
N VAL A 949 21.88 9.83 -66.21
CA VAL A 949 23.02 8.91 -66.41
C VAL A 949 22.55 7.47 -66.65
N ARG A 950 21.52 7.02 -65.93
CA ARG A 950 20.97 5.65 -66.10
C ARG A 950 20.30 5.43 -67.45
N HIS A 951 19.82 6.50 -68.09
CA HIS A 951 19.12 6.43 -69.36
C HIS A 951 20.05 6.58 -70.57
N ILE A 952 21.36 6.80 -70.37
CA ILE A 952 22.35 6.79 -71.45
C ILE A 952 22.46 5.36 -72.01
N PRO A 953 22.29 5.16 -73.32
CA PRO A 953 22.35 3.83 -73.93
C PRO A 953 23.76 3.24 -73.83
N THR A 954 23.85 1.93 -73.57
CA THR A 954 25.12 1.20 -73.50
C THR A 954 25.47 0.59 -74.85
N LEU A 955 26.73 0.74 -75.27
CA LEU A 955 27.27 0.05 -76.43
C LEU A 955 27.88 -1.29 -76.03
N GLU A 956 27.56 -2.35 -76.77
CA GLU A 956 28.15 -3.66 -76.54
C GLU A 956 29.59 -3.71 -77.07
N PRO A 957 30.59 -4.08 -76.25
CA PRO A 957 32.00 -4.15 -76.68
C PRO A 957 32.25 -5.19 -77.78
N ARG A 958 31.42 -6.25 -77.84
CA ARG A 958 31.51 -7.30 -78.85
C ARG A 958 31.28 -6.78 -80.27
N LEU A 959 30.39 -5.79 -80.43
CA LEU A 959 30.10 -5.18 -81.73
C LEU A 959 31.33 -4.47 -82.31
N LYS A 960 32.09 -3.78 -81.45
CA LYS A 960 33.37 -3.16 -81.81
C LYS A 960 34.36 -4.20 -82.30
N ALA A 961 34.56 -5.25 -81.53
CA ALA A 961 35.51 -6.33 -81.86
C ALA A 961 35.15 -7.04 -83.18
N ASN A 962 33.87 -7.15 -83.52
CA ASN A 962 33.41 -7.70 -84.79
C ASN A 962 33.65 -6.74 -85.96
N LEU A 963 33.42 -5.44 -85.76
CA LEU A 963 33.65 -4.42 -86.78
C LEU A 963 35.13 -4.10 -86.98
N GLU A 964 36.01 -4.38 -86.04
CA GLU A 964 37.47 -4.16 -86.17
C GLU A 964 38.14 -5.16 -87.12
N LYS A 965 37.58 -6.38 -87.23
CA LYS A 965 38.15 -7.43 -88.07
C LYS A 965 37.69 -7.27 -89.52
N PRO A 966 38.60 -7.22 -90.50
CA PRO A 966 38.21 -7.18 -91.91
C PRO A 966 37.51 -8.49 -92.32
N LEU A 967 36.46 -8.36 -93.13
CA LEU A 967 35.69 -9.50 -93.62
C LEU A 967 36.48 -10.25 -94.70
N GLN A 968 36.58 -11.58 -94.57
CA GLN A 968 37.24 -12.45 -95.54
C GLN A 968 36.20 -13.30 -96.27
N GLY A 969 36.39 -13.52 -97.58
CA GLY A 969 35.49 -14.31 -98.41
C GLY A 969 35.96 -14.37 -99.87
N ASN A 970 35.50 -15.39 -100.60
CA ASN A 970 35.94 -15.72 -101.96
C ASN A 970 35.00 -15.16 -103.05
N VAL A 971 34.13 -14.20 -102.69
CA VAL A 971 33.13 -13.57 -103.58
C VAL A 971 33.52 -12.15 -103.97
N GLU A 972 33.13 -11.73 -105.17
CA GLU A 972 33.53 -10.43 -105.75
C GLU A 972 33.00 -9.20 -105.01
N TYR A 973 31.96 -9.35 -104.18
CA TYR A 973 31.33 -8.26 -103.43
C TYR A 973 31.83 -8.14 -101.98
N VAL A 974 32.78 -8.98 -101.54
CA VAL A 974 33.31 -8.95 -100.17
C VAL A 974 33.92 -7.59 -99.81
N VAL A 975 34.58 -6.95 -100.78
CA VAL A 975 35.22 -5.62 -100.60
C VAL A 975 34.18 -4.54 -100.31
N GLN A 976 33.02 -4.59 -100.98
CA GLN A 976 31.93 -3.64 -100.77
C GLN A 976 31.27 -3.85 -99.40
N VAL A 977 31.09 -5.10 -98.97
CA VAL A 977 30.59 -5.41 -97.62
C VAL A 977 31.61 -4.97 -96.55
N ASP A 978 32.92 -5.09 -96.80
CA ASP A 978 33.96 -4.57 -95.90
C ASP A 978 34.03 -3.02 -95.84
N ASP A 979 33.67 -2.33 -96.95
CA ASP A 979 33.48 -0.86 -96.91
C ASP A 979 32.30 -0.49 -96.00
N LEU A 980 31.19 -1.25 -96.04
CA LEU A 980 30.06 -1.05 -95.12
C LEU A 980 30.46 -1.29 -93.66
N ARG A 981 31.24 -2.33 -93.37
CA ARG A 981 31.85 -2.55 -92.05
C ARG A 981 32.62 -1.32 -91.58
N SER A 982 33.49 -0.79 -92.45
CA SER A 982 34.33 0.36 -92.13
C SER A 982 33.50 1.62 -91.83
N ARG A 983 32.38 1.81 -92.54
CA ARG A 983 31.43 2.92 -92.27
C ARG A 983 30.69 2.73 -90.95
N LEU A 984 30.21 1.52 -90.66
CA LEU A 984 29.57 1.19 -89.39
C LEU A 984 30.55 1.30 -88.22
N PHE A 985 31.81 0.93 -88.42
CA PHE A 985 32.86 1.10 -87.41
C PHE A 985 33.07 2.58 -87.07
N ARG A 986 33.10 3.48 -88.07
CA ARG A 986 33.16 4.93 -87.83
C ARG A 986 31.91 5.48 -87.13
N GLN A 987 30.72 4.93 -87.42
CA GLN A 987 29.50 5.30 -86.71
C GLN A 987 29.54 4.83 -85.25
N TYR A 988 30.04 3.62 -84.99
CA TYR A 988 30.23 3.09 -83.64
C TYR A 988 31.19 3.95 -82.82
N THR A 989 32.37 4.27 -83.36
CA THR A 989 33.37 5.08 -82.64
C THR A 989 32.88 6.51 -82.38
N LYS A 990 32.11 7.09 -83.32
CA LYS A 990 31.44 8.38 -83.11
C LYS A 990 30.40 8.29 -81.97
N LEU A 991 29.54 7.27 -82.00
CA LEU A 991 28.52 7.08 -80.96
C LEU A 991 29.16 6.79 -79.59
N GLU A 992 30.24 6.01 -79.54
CA GLU A 992 31.03 5.75 -78.33
C GLU A 992 31.59 7.05 -77.74
N SER A 993 32.16 7.91 -78.59
CA SER A 993 32.63 9.24 -78.18
C SER A 993 31.49 10.13 -77.68
N ASP A 994 30.35 10.16 -78.37
CA ASP A 994 29.19 10.99 -77.99
C ASP A 994 28.57 10.52 -76.66
N ILE A 995 28.50 9.19 -76.42
CA ILE A 995 28.08 8.58 -75.15
C ILE A 995 29.02 8.98 -74.01
N VAL A 996 30.33 8.80 -74.18
CA VAL A 996 31.32 9.12 -73.15
C VAL A 996 31.33 10.61 -72.83
N HIS A 997 31.23 11.46 -73.85
CA HIS A 997 31.20 12.91 -73.66
C HIS A 997 29.94 13.36 -72.91
N LEU A 998 28.74 12.87 -73.27
CA LEU A 998 27.52 13.22 -72.56
C LEU A 998 27.53 12.69 -71.11
N GLN A 999 28.05 11.47 -70.91
CA GLN A 999 28.20 10.89 -69.58
C GLN A 999 29.16 11.71 -68.69
N GLN A 1000 30.29 12.16 -69.22
CA GLN A 1000 31.22 13.03 -68.48
C GLN A 1000 30.61 14.39 -68.14
N GLN A 1001 29.85 15.00 -69.06
CA GLN A 1001 29.12 16.25 -68.81
C GLN A 1001 28.13 16.10 -67.66
N ILE A 1002 27.27 15.07 -67.70
CA ILE A 1002 26.27 14.85 -66.64
C ILE A 1002 26.94 14.51 -65.30
N GLN A 1003 28.04 13.74 -65.31
CA GLN A 1003 28.79 13.40 -64.08
C GLN A 1003 29.47 14.62 -63.46
N ALA A 1004 29.97 15.57 -64.26
CA ALA A 1004 30.53 16.84 -63.75
C ALA A 1004 29.46 17.71 -63.09
N THR A 1005 28.28 17.84 -63.71
CA THR A 1005 27.12 18.51 -63.12
C THR A 1005 26.67 17.79 -61.84
N GLN A 1006 26.64 16.46 -61.82
CA GLN A 1006 26.31 15.66 -60.63
C GLN A 1006 27.32 15.85 -59.48
N ALA A 1007 28.62 15.91 -59.78
CA ALA A 1007 29.65 16.14 -58.78
C ALA A 1007 29.50 17.53 -58.12
N THR A 1008 29.09 18.52 -58.89
CA THR A 1008 28.80 19.87 -58.39
C THR A 1008 27.51 19.87 -57.55
N LEU A 1009 26.46 19.16 -58.00
CA LEU A 1009 25.21 18.95 -57.26
C LEU A 1009 25.37 18.14 -55.96
N LYS A 1010 26.49 17.46 -55.72
CA LYS A 1010 26.73 16.73 -54.46
C LYS A 1010 27.30 17.60 -53.33
N LYS A 1011 27.69 18.85 -53.60
CA LYS A 1011 28.17 19.77 -52.57
C LYS A 1011 27.01 20.20 -51.67
N GLU A 1012 27.25 20.23 -50.35
CA GLU A 1012 26.20 20.47 -49.33
C GLU A 1012 25.64 21.90 -49.33
N ALA A 1013 26.39 22.88 -49.86
CA ALA A 1013 25.95 24.27 -49.96
C ALA A 1013 26.21 24.81 -51.37
N LEU A 1014 25.14 25.07 -52.12
CA LEU A 1014 25.20 25.69 -53.44
C LEU A 1014 24.53 27.05 -53.40
N GLU A 1015 25.22 28.07 -53.93
CA GLU A 1015 24.59 29.37 -54.14
C GLU A 1015 23.39 29.25 -55.09
N LEU A 1016 22.33 30.02 -54.85
CA LEU A 1016 21.10 30.01 -55.65
C LEU A 1016 21.36 30.22 -57.15
N LYS A 1017 22.33 31.08 -57.51
CA LYS A 1017 22.74 31.30 -58.91
C LYS A 1017 23.35 30.03 -59.53
N THR A 1018 24.15 29.31 -58.76
CA THR A 1018 24.77 28.05 -59.18
C THR A 1018 23.72 26.96 -59.33
N LEU A 1019 22.77 26.87 -58.40
CA LEU A 1019 21.63 25.93 -58.48
C LEU A 1019 20.80 26.15 -59.76
N VAL A 1020 20.50 27.41 -60.10
CA VAL A 1020 19.77 27.79 -61.32
C VAL A 1020 20.53 27.42 -62.59
N ASN A 1021 21.85 27.64 -62.63
CA ASN A 1021 22.68 27.25 -63.77
C ASN A 1021 22.71 25.73 -63.94
N LEU A 1022 22.88 24.98 -62.86
CA LEU A 1022 22.85 23.51 -62.87
C LEU A 1022 21.47 22.98 -63.29
N ALA A 1023 20.37 23.64 -62.90
CA ALA A 1023 19.03 23.29 -63.36
C ALA A 1023 18.88 23.39 -64.89
N ARG A 1024 19.40 24.48 -65.47
CA ARG A 1024 19.40 24.68 -66.93
C ARG A 1024 20.28 23.66 -67.65
N GLU A 1025 21.44 23.33 -67.08
CA GLU A 1025 22.33 22.29 -67.62
C GLU A 1025 21.65 20.92 -67.63
N VAL A 1026 21.02 20.52 -66.52
CA VAL A 1026 20.29 19.26 -66.40
C VAL A 1026 19.17 19.17 -67.45
N HIS A 1027 18.36 20.22 -67.61
CA HIS A 1027 17.33 20.26 -68.65
C HIS A 1027 17.90 20.28 -70.08
N ALA A 1028 19.09 20.84 -70.30
CA ALA A 1028 19.74 20.85 -71.61
C ALA A 1028 20.28 19.47 -72.03
N TYR A 1029 20.41 18.51 -71.09
CA TYR A 1029 20.85 17.14 -71.40
C TYR A 1029 19.72 16.26 -71.95
N ASP A 1030 18.45 16.51 -71.61
CA ASP A 1030 17.30 15.77 -72.13
C ASP A 1030 17.25 15.67 -73.67
N PRO A 1031 17.32 16.78 -74.44
CA PRO A 1031 17.29 16.70 -75.90
C PRO A 1031 18.54 16.02 -76.48
N LYS A 1032 19.71 16.18 -75.85
CA LYS A 1032 20.95 15.50 -76.26
C LYS A 1032 20.85 13.99 -76.05
N LEU A 1033 20.26 13.56 -74.93
CA LEU A 1033 20.01 12.17 -74.61
C LEU A 1033 19.02 11.53 -75.59
N ALA A 1034 17.95 12.25 -75.95
CA ALA A 1034 16.99 11.80 -76.96
C ALA A 1034 17.65 11.58 -78.33
N GLN A 1035 18.47 12.54 -78.77
CA GLN A 1035 19.23 12.43 -80.03
C GLN A 1035 20.25 11.26 -79.99
N LEU A 1036 20.89 11.04 -78.85
CA LEU A 1036 21.85 9.96 -78.66
C LEU A 1036 21.18 8.59 -78.70
N LYS A 1037 20.00 8.44 -78.06
CA LYS A 1037 19.18 7.23 -78.15
C LYS A 1037 18.76 6.94 -79.57
N GLN A 1038 18.25 7.96 -80.29
CA GLN A 1038 17.89 7.80 -81.70
C GLN A 1038 19.07 7.34 -82.57
N SER A 1039 20.27 7.90 -82.33
CA SER A 1039 21.49 7.51 -83.06
C SER A 1039 21.95 6.09 -82.71
N HIS A 1040 21.77 5.67 -81.46
CA HIS A 1040 22.07 4.31 -80.99
C HIS A 1040 21.13 3.28 -81.61
N ASP A 1041 19.81 3.54 -81.62
CA ASP A 1041 18.82 2.66 -82.22
C ASP A 1041 19.02 2.50 -83.73
N GLN A 1042 19.36 3.60 -84.42
CA GLN A 1042 19.72 3.60 -85.84
C GLN A 1042 20.96 2.73 -86.10
N PHE A 1043 22.00 2.89 -85.28
CA PHE A 1043 23.21 2.08 -85.39
C PHE A 1043 22.95 0.59 -85.15
N GLN A 1044 22.19 0.23 -84.10
CA GLN A 1044 21.86 -1.17 -83.81
C GLN A 1044 21.09 -1.81 -84.97
N THR A 1045 20.15 -1.08 -85.56
CA THR A 1045 19.38 -1.52 -86.72
C THR A 1045 20.30 -1.77 -87.92
N ALA A 1046 21.18 -0.82 -88.24
CA ALA A 1046 22.11 -0.92 -89.35
C ALA A 1046 23.13 -2.06 -89.14
N TYR A 1047 23.64 -2.25 -87.92
CA TYR A 1047 24.53 -3.36 -87.60
C TYR A 1047 23.86 -4.73 -87.77
N LYS A 1048 22.60 -4.87 -87.32
CA LYS A 1048 21.84 -6.11 -87.49
C LYS A 1048 21.67 -6.46 -88.97
N GLN A 1049 21.32 -5.48 -89.79
CA GLN A 1049 21.20 -5.66 -91.25
C GLN A 1049 22.56 -5.96 -91.91
N TYR A 1050 23.65 -5.38 -91.41
CA TYR A 1050 25.00 -5.72 -91.86
C TYR A 1050 25.39 -7.16 -91.56
N ALA A 1051 24.97 -7.71 -90.42
CA ALA A 1051 25.21 -9.11 -90.09
C ALA A 1051 24.60 -10.07 -91.15
N ASP A 1052 23.46 -9.72 -91.74
CA ASP A 1052 22.86 -10.50 -92.82
C ASP A 1052 23.72 -10.47 -94.11
N TRP A 1053 24.38 -9.34 -94.40
CA TRP A 1053 25.35 -9.25 -95.50
C TRP A 1053 26.64 -10.03 -95.24
N VAL A 1054 27.12 -10.06 -93.99
CA VAL A 1054 28.25 -10.93 -93.59
C VAL A 1054 27.91 -12.40 -93.82
N LYS A 1055 26.68 -12.79 -93.45
CA LYS A 1055 26.18 -14.14 -93.71
C LYS A 1055 26.12 -14.43 -95.21
N LEU A 1056 25.61 -13.48 -96.02
CA LEU A 1056 25.55 -13.61 -97.48
C LEU A 1056 26.94 -13.84 -98.11
N VAL A 1057 27.97 -13.10 -97.65
CA VAL A 1057 29.36 -13.31 -98.09
C VAL A 1057 29.86 -14.71 -97.74
N THR A 1058 29.53 -15.20 -96.54
CA THR A 1058 29.90 -16.54 -96.06
C THR A 1058 29.24 -17.62 -96.92
N ASP A 1059 27.92 -17.56 -97.06
CA ASP A 1059 27.12 -18.51 -97.84
C ASP A 1059 27.53 -18.47 -99.33
N GLY A 1060 27.79 -17.27 -99.85
CA GLY A 1060 28.22 -17.07 -101.23
C GLY A 1060 29.62 -17.59 -101.50
N SER A 1061 30.53 -17.48 -100.53
CA SER A 1061 31.89 -18.02 -100.65
C SER A 1061 31.86 -19.55 -100.67
N ALA A 1062 31.05 -20.17 -99.81
CA ALA A 1062 30.82 -21.61 -99.81
C ALA A 1062 30.21 -22.09 -101.14
N LEU A 1063 29.20 -21.39 -101.67
CA LEU A 1063 28.61 -21.72 -102.96
C LEU A 1063 29.61 -21.56 -104.12
N ARG A 1064 30.46 -20.53 -104.09
CA ARG A 1064 31.49 -20.34 -105.12
C ARG A 1064 32.53 -21.46 -105.11
N GLU A 1065 32.93 -21.93 -103.94
CA GLU A 1065 33.79 -23.11 -103.81
C GLU A 1065 33.11 -24.37 -104.36
N GLU A 1066 31.83 -24.57 -104.04
CA GLU A 1066 31.05 -25.70 -104.57
C GLU A 1066 30.91 -25.64 -106.11
N LEU A 1067 30.64 -24.46 -106.67
CA LEU A 1067 30.59 -24.24 -108.11
C LEU A 1067 31.94 -24.52 -108.80
N GLN A 1068 33.06 -24.12 -108.17
CA GLN A 1068 34.40 -24.42 -108.68
C GLN A 1068 34.72 -25.91 -108.67
N GLN A 1069 34.29 -26.64 -107.64
CA GLN A 1069 34.47 -28.10 -107.56
C GLN A 1069 33.64 -28.86 -108.61
N LEU A 1070 32.46 -28.35 -108.97
CA LEU A 1070 31.56 -28.98 -109.95
C LEU A 1070 31.90 -28.65 -111.42
N GLY A 1071 32.72 -27.63 -111.67
CA GLY A 1071 33.27 -27.31 -112.99
C GLY A 1071 32.20 -27.13 -114.07
N ASP A 1072 32.34 -27.83 -115.20
CA ASP A 1072 31.47 -27.67 -116.38
C ASP A 1072 30.00 -28.04 -116.12
N LEU A 1073 29.72 -28.90 -115.12
CA LEU A 1073 28.37 -29.42 -114.81
C LEU A 1073 27.40 -28.33 -114.37
N VAL A 1074 27.94 -27.24 -113.82
CA VAL A 1074 27.18 -26.11 -113.28
C VAL A 1074 27.58 -24.82 -113.97
N SER A 1075 28.07 -24.91 -115.22
CA SER A 1075 28.54 -23.75 -116.00
C SER A 1075 27.48 -22.67 -116.15
N GLU A 1076 26.21 -23.04 -116.38
CA GLU A 1076 25.07 -22.10 -116.41
C GLU A 1076 24.83 -21.45 -115.04
N GLN A 1077 24.82 -22.23 -113.96
CA GLN A 1077 24.62 -21.74 -112.59
C GLN A 1077 25.78 -20.86 -112.13
N ASN A 1078 27.00 -21.14 -112.59
CA ASN A 1078 28.18 -20.32 -112.34
C ASN A 1078 28.09 -18.95 -113.06
N GLN A 1079 27.51 -18.91 -114.27
CA GLN A 1079 27.20 -17.63 -114.93
C GLN A 1079 26.14 -16.84 -114.16
N VAL A 1080 25.07 -17.51 -113.69
CA VAL A 1080 24.03 -16.89 -112.84
C VAL A 1080 24.62 -16.38 -111.52
N PHE A 1081 25.51 -17.15 -110.88
CA PHE A 1081 26.23 -16.75 -109.67
C PHE A 1081 27.10 -15.51 -109.92
N THR A 1082 27.81 -15.48 -111.04
CA THR A 1082 28.67 -14.36 -111.45
C THR A 1082 27.84 -13.10 -111.69
N GLN A 1083 26.67 -13.24 -112.34
CA GLN A 1083 25.75 -12.13 -112.54
C GLN A 1083 25.17 -11.62 -111.21
N LEU A 1084 24.70 -12.53 -110.34
CA LEU A 1084 24.22 -12.19 -109.00
C LEU A 1084 25.30 -11.47 -108.18
N SER A 1085 26.56 -11.93 -108.26
CA SER A 1085 27.70 -11.30 -107.59
C SER A 1085 27.96 -9.88 -108.10
N ARG A 1086 27.78 -9.63 -109.40
CA ARG A 1086 27.88 -8.28 -109.99
C ARG A 1086 26.71 -7.39 -109.58
N ASP A 1087 25.49 -7.92 -109.55
CA ASP A 1087 24.28 -7.20 -109.12
C ASP A 1087 24.43 -6.74 -107.67
N VAL A 1088 24.85 -7.64 -106.78
CA VAL A 1088 25.14 -7.34 -105.37
C VAL A 1088 26.22 -6.26 -105.26
N ARG A 1089 27.32 -6.42 -105.99
CA ARG A 1089 28.42 -5.44 -106.00
C ARG A 1089 27.97 -4.05 -106.45
N GLY A 1090 27.15 -3.98 -107.50
CA GLY A 1090 26.60 -2.73 -108.02
C GLY A 1090 25.65 -2.05 -107.03
N HIS A 1091 24.74 -2.83 -106.44
CA HIS A 1091 23.76 -2.34 -105.46
C HIS A 1091 24.44 -1.77 -104.21
N LEU A 1092 25.38 -2.52 -103.62
CA LEU A 1092 26.13 -2.09 -102.45
C LEU A 1092 26.98 -0.84 -102.73
N SER A 1093 27.55 -0.72 -103.93
CA SER A 1093 28.35 0.45 -104.32
C SER A 1093 27.50 1.71 -104.49
N ALA A 1094 26.27 1.58 -105.00
CA ALA A 1094 25.35 2.70 -105.24
C ALA A 1094 24.62 3.14 -103.95
N GLY A 1095 24.04 2.19 -103.20
CA GLY A 1095 23.23 2.47 -102.01
C GLY A 1095 24.01 2.60 -100.71
N LYS A 1096 25.25 2.10 -100.63
CA LYS A 1096 26.08 2.12 -99.40
C LYS A 1096 25.29 1.60 -98.19
N LEU A 1097 25.13 2.39 -97.12
CA LEU A 1097 24.40 1.97 -95.91
C LEU A 1097 22.90 1.82 -96.16
N ASP A 1098 22.34 2.54 -97.13
CA ASP A 1098 20.91 2.46 -97.45
C ASP A 1098 20.56 1.13 -98.15
N ALA A 1099 21.57 0.41 -98.64
CA ALA A 1099 21.43 -0.94 -99.19
C ALA A 1099 21.42 -2.05 -98.12
N LEU A 1100 21.69 -1.72 -96.85
CA LEU A 1100 21.73 -2.71 -95.76
C LEU A 1100 20.43 -3.54 -95.61
N PRO A 1101 19.22 -2.97 -95.70
CA PRO A 1101 17.98 -3.72 -95.53
C PRO A 1101 17.72 -4.80 -96.59
N ASP A 1102 18.38 -4.72 -97.75
CA ASP A 1102 18.08 -5.57 -98.91
C ASP A 1102 18.82 -6.92 -98.91
N ALA A 1103 19.66 -7.19 -97.91
CA ALA A 1103 20.41 -8.44 -97.77
C ALA A 1103 19.53 -9.71 -97.91
N PRO A 1104 18.34 -9.77 -97.28
CA PRO A 1104 17.46 -10.93 -97.38
C PRO A 1104 17.03 -11.24 -98.82
N THR A 1105 16.79 -10.22 -99.65
CA THR A 1105 16.38 -10.38 -101.05
C THR A 1105 17.46 -11.11 -101.87
N TYR A 1106 18.73 -10.74 -101.66
CA TYR A 1106 19.86 -11.40 -102.31
C TYR A 1106 20.17 -12.76 -101.69
N SER A 1107 19.91 -12.94 -100.39
CA SER A 1107 20.03 -14.23 -99.71
C SER A 1107 19.06 -15.26 -100.28
N VAL A 1108 17.81 -14.89 -100.57
CA VAL A 1108 16.84 -15.78 -101.24
C VAL A 1108 17.37 -16.21 -102.61
N ARG A 1109 17.79 -15.26 -103.46
CA ARG A 1109 18.34 -15.57 -104.80
C ARG A 1109 19.59 -16.46 -104.73
N LEU A 1110 20.45 -16.25 -103.73
CA LEU A 1110 21.67 -17.05 -103.51
C LEU A 1110 21.32 -18.47 -103.04
N ASN A 1111 20.35 -18.60 -102.14
CA ASN A 1111 19.90 -19.89 -101.63
C ASN A 1111 19.18 -20.72 -102.70
N ASP A 1112 18.31 -20.10 -103.51
CA ASP A 1112 17.65 -20.75 -104.64
C ASP A 1112 18.68 -21.30 -105.64
N LEU A 1113 19.74 -20.53 -105.89
CA LEU A 1113 20.85 -20.96 -106.73
C LEU A 1113 21.66 -22.09 -106.08
N ALA A 1114 21.94 -22.00 -104.78
CA ALA A 1114 22.62 -23.07 -104.03
C ALA A 1114 21.82 -24.38 -104.05
N GLU A 1115 20.50 -24.31 -103.88
CA GLU A 1115 19.62 -25.47 -103.93
C GLU A 1115 19.62 -26.10 -105.33
N THR A 1116 19.55 -25.27 -106.38
CA THR A 1116 19.66 -25.74 -107.77
C THR A 1116 20.99 -26.46 -108.01
N VAL A 1117 22.11 -25.89 -107.56
CA VAL A 1117 23.45 -26.49 -107.67
C VAL A 1117 23.53 -27.83 -106.93
N ARG A 1118 22.95 -27.91 -105.73
CA ARG A 1118 22.88 -29.16 -104.96
C ARG A 1118 22.02 -30.22 -105.66
N GLN A 1119 20.90 -29.82 -106.27
CA GLN A 1119 20.06 -30.73 -107.07
C GLN A 1119 20.84 -31.27 -108.28
N ILE A 1120 21.55 -30.43 -109.02
CA ILE A 1120 22.39 -30.85 -110.16
C ILE A 1120 23.48 -31.83 -109.70
N ARG A 1121 24.14 -31.54 -108.58
CA ARG A 1121 25.14 -32.44 -107.98
C ARG A 1121 24.51 -33.77 -107.58
N ALA A 1122 23.33 -33.77 -106.96
CA ALA A 1122 22.61 -34.98 -106.58
C ALA A 1122 22.19 -35.81 -107.80
N GLU A 1123 21.70 -35.17 -108.86
CA GLU A 1123 21.37 -35.83 -110.12
C GLU A 1123 22.59 -36.42 -110.82
N ALA A 1124 23.71 -35.69 -110.86
CA ALA A 1124 24.96 -36.17 -111.42
C ALA A 1124 25.51 -37.37 -110.62
N THR A 1125 25.43 -37.31 -109.29
CA THR A 1125 25.79 -38.41 -108.39
C THR A 1125 24.90 -39.63 -108.66
N ASN A 1126 23.58 -39.45 -108.74
CA ASN A 1126 22.63 -40.53 -109.02
C ASN A 1126 22.84 -41.14 -110.42
N ARG A 1127 23.11 -40.32 -111.45
CA ARG A 1127 23.44 -40.80 -112.80
C ARG A 1127 24.73 -41.62 -112.80
N PHE A 1128 25.76 -41.19 -112.09
CA PHE A 1128 27.01 -41.93 -111.92
C PHE A 1128 26.77 -43.28 -111.23
N THR A 1129 26.05 -43.29 -110.10
CA THR A 1129 25.69 -44.53 -109.39
C THR A 1129 24.89 -45.47 -110.29
N THR A 1130 23.92 -44.96 -111.04
CA THR A 1130 23.10 -45.76 -111.97
C THR A 1130 23.91 -46.33 -113.14
N LEU A 1131 24.85 -45.55 -113.71
CA LEU A 1131 25.78 -46.02 -114.75
C LEU A 1131 26.69 -47.11 -114.21
N GLN A 1132 27.26 -46.92 -113.02
CA GLN A 1132 28.11 -47.90 -112.37
C GLN A 1132 27.33 -49.20 -112.09
N ASP A 1133 26.11 -49.11 -111.60
CA ASP A 1133 25.24 -50.27 -111.36
C ASP A 1133 24.85 -50.97 -112.66
N ARG A 1134 24.59 -50.22 -113.74
CA ARG A 1134 24.32 -50.78 -115.07
C ARG A 1134 25.53 -51.50 -115.66
N TYR A 1135 26.74 -50.98 -115.50
CA TYR A 1135 27.98 -51.67 -115.90
C TYR A 1135 28.22 -52.93 -115.08
N ARG A 1136 28.04 -52.87 -113.75
CA ARG A 1136 28.10 -54.05 -112.86
C ARG A 1136 27.08 -55.10 -113.29
N GLN A 1137 25.83 -54.70 -113.54
CA GLN A 1137 24.77 -55.61 -114.01
C GLN A 1137 25.06 -56.20 -115.39
N ALA A 1138 25.60 -55.43 -116.34
CA ALA A 1138 25.98 -55.94 -117.66
C ALA A 1138 27.10 -56.99 -117.57
N LEU A 1139 28.09 -56.79 -116.69
CA LEU A 1139 29.17 -57.75 -116.44
C LEU A 1139 28.65 -59.05 -115.81
N VAL A 1140 27.77 -58.98 -114.81
CA VAL A 1140 27.20 -60.18 -114.17
C VAL A 1140 26.22 -60.92 -115.11
N SER A 1141 25.30 -60.20 -115.75
CA SER A 1141 24.16 -60.82 -116.46
C SER A 1141 24.39 -61.17 -117.93
N ARG A 1142 25.27 -60.45 -118.66
CA ARG A 1142 25.55 -60.73 -120.08
C ARG A 1142 26.86 -61.44 -120.34
N LEU A 1143 27.84 -61.32 -119.43
CA LEU A 1143 29.21 -61.85 -119.60
C LEU A 1143 29.55 -62.95 -118.57
N ASN A 1144 28.61 -63.34 -117.71
CA ASN A 1144 28.76 -64.39 -116.70
C ASN A 1144 29.96 -64.17 -115.74
N PHE A 1145 30.30 -62.91 -115.48
CA PHE A 1145 31.36 -62.54 -114.55
C PHE A 1145 30.88 -62.70 -113.09
N PRO A 1146 31.66 -63.34 -112.20
CA PRO A 1146 31.25 -63.59 -110.82
C PRO A 1146 31.10 -62.28 -110.03
N PRO A 1147 29.99 -62.06 -109.30
CA PRO A 1147 29.75 -60.82 -108.55
C PRO A 1147 30.83 -60.49 -107.50
N SER A 1148 31.51 -61.51 -106.97
CA SER A 1148 32.56 -61.39 -105.95
C SER A 1148 33.87 -60.78 -106.47
N GLN A 1149 34.05 -60.65 -107.78
CA GLN A 1149 35.24 -60.07 -108.42
C GLN A 1149 35.03 -58.66 -108.98
N LEU A 1150 33.87 -58.03 -108.72
CA LEU A 1150 33.62 -56.64 -109.09
C LEU A 1150 34.28 -55.65 -108.11
N TRP A 1151 34.69 -54.49 -108.61
CA TRP A 1151 35.24 -53.41 -107.80
C TRP A 1151 34.21 -52.83 -106.81
N LEU A 1152 34.66 -52.14 -105.77
CA LEU A 1152 33.78 -51.44 -104.83
C LEU A 1152 33.16 -50.20 -105.47
N PRO A 1153 31.89 -49.84 -105.18
CA PRO A 1153 31.27 -48.62 -105.71
C PRO A 1153 32.13 -47.39 -105.45
N HIS A 1154 32.52 -46.68 -106.50
CA HIS A 1154 33.21 -45.40 -106.37
C HIS A 1154 32.21 -44.32 -105.94
N GLN A 1155 32.67 -43.36 -105.14
CA GLN A 1155 31.91 -42.14 -104.85
C GLN A 1155 32.07 -41.17 -106.01
N TYR A 1156 31.00 -40.47 -106.35
CA TYR A 1156 31.04 -39.49 -107.42
C TYR A 1156 32.03 -38.36 -107.09
N ASN A 1157 33.09 -38.26 -107.89
CA ASN A 1157 34.05 -37.16 -107.82
C ASN A 1157 33.70 -36.10 -108.88
N PRO A 1158 33.15 -34.94 -108.50
CA PRO A 1158 32.75 -33.92 -109.46
C PRO A 1158 33.92 -33.25 -110.19
N VAL A 1159 35.14 -33.29 -109.62
CA VAL A 1159 36.35 -32.72 -110.23
C VAL A 1159 36.92 -33.65 -111.31
N ALA A 1160 36.60 -34.94 -111.25
CA ALA A 1160 37.00 -35.95 -112.23
C ALA A 1160 35.83 -36.92 -112.50
N PRO A 1161 34.76 -36.47 -113.19
CA PRO A 1161 33.52 -37.26 -113.30
C PRO A 1161 33.67 -38.54 -114.15
N GLN A 1162 34.80 -38.72 -114.83
CA GLN A 1162 35.13 -39.91 -115.62
C GLN A 1162 36.08 -40.90 -114.91
N SER A 1163 36.61 -40.55 -113.73
CA SER A 1163 37.61 -41.35 -113.01
C SER A 1163 37.01 -42.37 -112.05
#